data_AF-A0A936WMT2-F1
#
_entry.id   AF-A0A936WMT2-F1
#
_cell.length_a   1.000
_cell.length_b   1.000
_cell.length_c   1.000
_cell.angle_alpha   90.00
_cell.angle_beta   90.00
_cell.angle_gamma   90.00
#
_symmetry.space_group_name_H-M   'P 1'
#
loop_
_entity.id
_entity.type
_entity.pdbx_description
1 polymer ?
#
loop_
_entity_poly.entity_id
_entity_poly.type
_entity_poly.pdbx_seq_one_letter_code
_entity_poly.pdbx_strand_id
1 'polypeptide(L)'
;MIPTWILARPLVLRTEEADRSRLWALIITGVYVVASLIYGFLSDAPWDDDCVARYFHAREVFSHPEYFFSLWDRPLFMVLFAPTALLGRSVMMLQMILISAGSGWLLYRTVHKLGARASHWILPLFFFQAFYFTISRNFLTEPLAVAVICAGMYALVDQRYLLFALLGGLLPLARLELAVILPIWGLVLLQARQWKGLALMAAPVLLLMVLGYFVKNTDSLLWLVDETLGKEGKNRYGYRDVWHYFHRFAYVIGPVIFFFLTIGILERLAQLRIDLFVLFQGAAILFLYVIFSWKLDMGNSAGFLRNLIPLTPFVAWLAWDGLLAWQGLVAREGPAASEEPDAATGLNRDERKRLKKVQDRKEKRKNRAPRIGLRLARVHVFAAIAVLVLYFYFDKKLESHHKISTVTDHIPPIIGAALFVVGLIIWFLGRRHEVHRAVLIGSAALVGVASMAFTMLSEQPNAHMNPERKAITTVSTLYKDSYLREWPLYVNHAWFFWPQDLGYPDHAKYRVLNKAALDTAEVHSVVFWENHYSQRLQGNVQIADLYKRKDMVELSHVMGSDHRLTIGLFQKVDTTAGDARVLRERFMKAHPDNMGAYYAQNLEHARNKLHAEALVDAQRMVALDSTYVEGVLAEGQAFFDLNRFPEAQQSFERVLRMDTALHTMEYSIALSQFRQNKFPDAVRSVQHYLKGAKRSKEAYELLGAGYYHLQKYDSAATAFGEYIKIDGRSAVGWLNRASVRMQMGQVDPAIADLNEVLKREPTNGAALLNKAVLLIRKGQKDQGCPILQQLAAAGNMAAIQQLVLCR
;
A
#
# COMPACT_ATOMS: atom_id res chain seq x y z
N MET A 1 -14.74 36.86 -9.18
CA MET A 1 -13.58 37.60 -9.73
C MET A 1 -12.31 36.91 -9.27
N ILE A 2 -11.37 36.61 -10.18
CA ILE A 2 -10.06 36.09 -9.81
C ILE A 2 -9.28 37.22 -9.10
N PRO A 3 -8.46 36.92 -8.08
CA PRO A 3 -7.71 37.93 -7.34
C PRO A 3 -6.92 38.88 -8.26
N THR A 4 -7.00 40.20 -8.01
CA THR A 4 -6.35 41.24 -8.81
C THR A 4 -4.83 41.11 -8.92
N TRP A 5 -4.19 40.41 -7.98
CA TRP A 5 -2.75 40.14 -8.01
C TRP A 5 -2.33 39.22 -9.16
N ILE A 6 -3.24 38.38 -9.68
CA ILE A 6 -2.96 37.49 -10.83
C ILE A 6 -2.77 38.28 -12.12
N LEU A 7 -3.35 39.48 -12.19
CA LEU A 7 -3.22 40.41 -13.32
C LEU A 7 -2.31 41.61 -13.00
N ALA A 8 -1.80 41.69 -11.76
CA ALA A 8 -0.94 42.80 -11.35
C ALA A 8 0.48 42.62 -11.91
N ARG A 9 1.17 43.75 -12.15
CA ARG A 9 2.59 43.72 -12.55
C ARG A 9 3.44 43.17 -11.41
N PRO A 10 4.48 42.37 -11.72
CA PRO A 10 5.39 41.83 -10.72
C PRO A 10 6.10 42.95 -9.96
N LEU A 11 6.31 42.71 -8.66
CA LEU A 11 6.97 43.67 -7.78
C LEU A 11 8.49 43.50 -7.86
N VAL A 12 9.21 44.62 -7.94
CA VAL A 12 10.68 44.64 -7.85
C VAL A 12 11.04 44.68 -6.37
N LEU A 13 11.64 43.60 -5.85
CA LEU A 13 12.20 43.55 -4.50
C LEU A 13 13.57 44.27 -4.47
N ARG A 14 13.96 44.79 -3.29
CA ARG A 14 15.31 45.35 -3.06
C ARG A 14 16.37 44.26 -3.32
N THR A 15 17.43 44.62 -4.05
CA THR A 15 18.45 43.70 -4.59
C THR A 15 19.08 42.79 -3.53
N GLU A 16 19.52 43.32 -2.39
CA GLU A 16 20.20 42.52 -1.35
C GLU A 16 19.32 41.46 -0.66
N GLU A 17 18.02 41.73 -0.48
CA GLU A 17 17.10 40.77 0.15
C GLU A 17 16.72 39.66 -0.85
N ALA A 18 16.66 40.01 -2.14
CA ALA A 18 16.45 39.06 -3.22
C ALA A 18 17.63 38.08 -3.34
N ASP A 19 18.87 38.58 -3.28
CA ASP A 19 20.07 37.74 -3.39
C ASP A 19 20.20 36.76 -2.23
N ARG A 20 19.95 37.22 -1.00
CA ARG A 20 19.95 36.34 0.19
C ARG A 20 18.86 35.27 0.12
N SER A 21 17.64 35.63 -0.29
CA SER A 21 16.55 34.65 -0.43
C SER A 21 16.87 33.60 -1.49
N ARG A 22 17.52 34.00 -2.59
CA ARG A 22 17.96 33.11 -3.66
C ARG A 22 19.05 32.13 -3.20
N LEU A 23 20.03 32.61 -2.42
CA LEU A 23 21.07 31.74 -1.85
C LEU A 23 20.46 30.65 -0.95
N TRP A 24 19.58 31.02 -0.03
CA TRP A 24 18.89 30.04 0.81
C TRP A 24 18.02 29.07 0.01
N ALA A 25 17.34 29.55 -1.04
CA ALA A 25 16.57 28.69 -1.92
C ALA A 25 17.46 27.64 -2.63
N LEU A 26 18.66 28.02 -3.06
CA LEU A 26 19.63 27.08 -3.63
C LEU A 26 20.11 26.06 -2.61
N ILE A 27 20.44 26.50 -1.38
CA ILE A 27 20.88 25.60 -0.30
C ILE A 27 19.79 24.57 0.02
N ILE A 28 18.55 25.01 0.25
CA ILE A 28 17.44 24.11 0.60
C ILE A 28 17.14 23.12 -0.54
N THR A 29 17.17 23.59 -1.79
CA THR A 29 16.98 22.72 -2.96
C THR A 29 18.12 21.71 -3.07
N GLY A 30 19.36 22.12 -2.81
CA GLY A 30 20.52 21.24 -2.76
C GLY A 30 20.39 20.17 -1.66
N VAL A 31 19.93 20.54 -0.46
CA VAL A 31 19.64 19.59 0.63
C VAL A 31 18.59 18.56 0.19
N TYR A 32 17.51 19.00 -0.47
CA TYR A 32 16.51 18.08 -1.02
C TYR A 32 17.10 17.12 -2.04
N VAL A 33 17.92 17.61 -2.99
CA VAL A 33 18.55 16.77 -4.01
C VAL A 33 19.48 15.74 -3.36
N VAL A 34 20.38 16.17 -2.48
CA VAL A 34 21.31 15.27 -1.77
C VAL A 34 20.55 14.23 -0.94
N ALA A 35 19.55 14.65 -0.17
CA ALA A 35 18.73 13.73 0.61
C ALA A 35 17.99 12.72 -0.29
N SER A 36 17.43 13.17 -1.42
CA SER A 36 16.72 12.30 -2.37
C SER A 36 17.64 11.31 -3.07
N LEU A 37 18.88 11.70 -3.39
CA LEU A 37 19.90 10.83 -3.95
C LEU A 37 20.30 9.74 -2.95
N ILE A 38 20.64 10.15 -1.71
CA ILE A 38 21.00 9.20 -0.65
C ILE A 38 19.85 8.21 -0.46
N TYR A 39 18.62 8.69 -0.30
CA TYR A 39 17.45 7.81 -0.12
C TYR A 39 17.16 6.92 -1.34
N GLY A 40 17.36 7.42 -2.55
CA GLY A 40 17.16 6.68 -3.78
C GLY A 40 18.17 5.55 -3.99
N PHE A 41 19.43 5.75 -3.57
CA PHE A 41 20.47 4.73 -3.69
C PHE A 41 20.55 3.78 -2.47
N LEU A 42 19.93 4.14 -1.34
CA LEU A 42 19.85 3.27 -0.16
C LEU A 42 18.78 2.16 -0.28
N SER A 43 17.92 2.21 -1.29
CA SER A 43 16.84 1.23 -1.48
C SER A 43 16.51 1.04 -2.95
N ASP A 44 16.51 -0.22 -3.37
CA ASP A 44 15.99 -0.63 -4.67
C ASP A 44 14.47 -0.90 -4.63
N ALA A 45 13.78 -0.57 -3.53
CA ALA A 45 12.35 -0.81 -3.38
C ALA A 45 11.54 0.34 -4.01
N PRO A 46 10.82 0.10 -5.11
CA PRO A 46 9.91 1.11 -5.63
C PRO A 46 8.74 1.26 -4.67
N TRP A 47 8.12 2.44 -4.73
CA TRP A 47 6.96 2.74 -3.89
C TRP A 47 5.85 1.69 -4.09
N ASP A 48 5.54 1.34 -5.33
CA ASP A 48 4.49 0.38 -5.69
C ASP A 48 4.71 -0.30 -7.05
N ASP A 49 3.78 -1.18 -7.41
CA ASP A 49 3.78 -1.97 -8.65
C ASP A 49 3.72 -1.08 -9.90
N ASP A 50 3.06 0.08 -9.83
CA ASP A 50 2.98 0.96 -10.98
C ASP A 50 4.35 1.54 -11.37
N CYS A 51 5.24 1.77 -10.40
CA CYS A 51 6.60 2.25 -10.68
C CYS A 51 7.35 1.24 -11.58
N VAL A 52 7.22 -0.04 -11.26
CA VAL A 52 7.88 -1.14 -11.96
C VAL A 52 7.39 -1.20 -13.40
N ALA A 53 6.07 -1.29 -13.58
CA ALA A 53 5.50 -1.42 -14.91
C ALA A 53 5.70 -0.15 -15.77
N ARG A 54 5.61 1.06 -15.20
CA ARG A 54 5.89 2.30 -15.96
C ARG A 54 7.33 2.39 -16.45
N TYR A 55 8.32 1.98 -15.65
CA TYR A 55 9.71 1.97 -16.10
C TYR A 55 9.91 1.09 -17.33
N PHE A 56 9.36 -0.12 -17.28
CA PHE A 56 9.52 -1.04 -18.39
C PHE A 56 8.70 -0.64 -19.62
N HIS A 57 7.46 -0.18 -19.47
CA HIS A 57 6.68 0.36 -20.58
C HIS A 57 7.37 1.59 -21.21
N ALA A 58 7.97 2.47 -20.42
CA ALA A 58 8.72 3.62 -20.94
C ALA A 58 9.96 3.19 -21.73
N ARG A 59 10.66 2.13 -21.28
CA ARG A 59 11.83 1.58 -21.96
C ARG A 59 11.46 0.92 -23.29
N GLU A 60 10.30 0.27 -23.37
CA GLU A 60 9.82 -0.47 -24.56
C GLU A 60 8.85 0.35 -25.44
N VAL A 61 8.60 1.62 -25.13
CA VAL A 61 7.59 2.42 -25.86
C VAL A 61 7.90 2.56 -27.37
N PHE A 62 9.17 2.45 -27.77
CA PHE A 62 9.58 2.59 -29.17
C PHE A 62 9.36 1.31 -29.98
N SER A 63 9.42 0.15 -29.33
CA SER A 63 9.04 -1.16 -29.90
C SER A 63 7.52 -1.38 -29.82
N HIS A 64 6.87 -0.78 -28.82
CA HIS A 64 5.43 -0.87 -28.54
C HIS A 64 4.77 0.52 -28.44
N PRO A 65 4.51 1.19 -29.58
CA PRO A 65 3.99 2.56 -29.60
C PRO A 65 2.63 2.76 -28.92
N GLU A 66 1.85 1.69 -28.71
CA GLU A 66 0.59 1.69 -27.98
C GLU A 66 0.74 2.25 -26.54
N TYR A 67 1.92 2.10 -25.93
CA TYR A 67 2.20 2.63 -24.60
C TYR A 67 2.17 4.17 -24.54
N PHE A 68 2.44 4.88 -25.65
CA PHE A 68 2.25 6.34 -25.70
C PHE A 68 0.79 6.76 -25.51
N PHE A 69 -0.16 5.85 -25.77
CA PHE A 69 -1.61 6.10 -25.73
C PHE A 69 -2.31 5.31 -24.62
N SER A 70 -1.54 4.79 -23.66
CA SER A 70 -2.07 4.11 -22.48
C SER A 70 -2.49 5.11 -21.40
N LEU A 71 -3.77 5.05 -21.00
CA LEU A 71 -4.31 5.88 -19.93
C LEU A 71 -3.73 5.53 -18.54
N TRP A 72 -3.25 4.32 -18.37
CA TRP A 72 -2.65 3.85 -17.12
C TRP A 72 -1.19 4.36 -16.97
N ASP A 73 -0.45 4.34 -18.07
CA ASP A 73 0.94 4.78 -18.18
C ASP A 73 1.10 6.30 -18.17
N ARG A 74 0.05 7.01 -18.60
CA ARG A 74 -0.04 8.47 -18.78
C ARG A 74 0.83 8.96 -19.94
N PRO A 75 0.23 9.46 -21.04
CA PRO A 75 0.95 9.85 -22.25
C PRO A 75 2.10 10.83 -22.03
N LEU A 76 1.91 11.84 -21.17
CA LEU A 76 2.97 12.84 -20.92
C LEU A 76 4.19 12.19 -20.24
N PHE A 77 3.95 11.22 -19.36
CA PHE A 77 5.03 10.50 -18.69
C PHE A 77 5.84 9.72 -19.73
N MET A 78 5.18 8.95 -20.58
CA MET A 78 5.87 8.15 -21.61
C MET A 78 6.72 9.01 -22.55
N VAL A 79 6.19 10.13 -23.03
CA VAL A 79 6.95 11.05 -23.90
C VAL A 79 8.20 11.59 -23.21
N LEU A 80 8.14 11.93 -21.93
CA LEU A 80 9.25 12.58 -21.21
C LEU A 80 10.30 11.59 -20.67
N PHE A 81 9.88 10.37 -20.34
CA PHE A 81 10.71 9.40 -19.62
C PHE A 81 11.21 8.26 -20.52
N ALA A 82 10.65 8.06 -21.70
CA ALA A 82 11.15 7.02 -22.60
C ALA A 82 12.65 7.15 -22.94
N PRO A 83 13.20 8.34 -23.26
CA PRO A 83 14.63 8.46 -23.56
C PRO A 83 15.55 8.10 -22.38
N THR A 84 15.14 8.44 -21.15
CA THR A 84 15.94 8.17 -19.95
C THR A 84 15.73 6.76 -19.41
N ALA A 85 14.56 6.15 -19.65
CA ALA A 85 14.29 4.75 -19.35
C ALA A 85 15.24 3.81 -20.11
N LEU A 86 15.59 4.15 -21.37
CA LEU A 86 16.61 3.44 -22.16
C LEU A 86 18.01 3.47 -21.51
N LEU A 87 18.31 4.50 -20.72
CA LEU A 87 19.60 4.65 -20.02
C LEU A 87 19.59 3.98 -18.63
N GLY A 88 18.47 3.40 -18.23
CA GLY A 88 18.33 2.64 -16.99
C GLY A 88 17.64 3.39 -15.85
N ARG A 89 17.20 2.62 -14.85
CA ARG A 89 16.38 3.11 -13.72
C ARG A 89 17.03 4.26 -12.95
N SER A 90 18.35 4.25 -12.78
CA SER A 90 19.06 5.30 -12.05
C SER A 90 19.00 6.66 -12.77
N VAL A 91 19.08 6.68 -14.10
CA VAL A 91 18.98 7.92 -14.89
C VAL A 91 17.57 8.47 -14.83
N MET A 92 16.57 7.59 -14.92
CA MET A 92 15.16 7.98 -14.78
C MET A 92 14.85 8.53 -13.38
N MET A 93 15.44 7.96 -12.33
CA MET A 93 15.35 8.46 -10.96
C MET A 93 15.99 9.85 -10.83
N LEU A 94 17.17 10.07 -11.42
CA LEU A 94 17.80 11.38 -11.46
C LEU A 94 16.91 12.42 -12.15
N GLN A 95 16.29 12.07 -13.27
CA GLN A 95 15.34 12.95 -13.96
C GLN A 95 14.14 13.31 -13.06
N MET A 96 13.60 12.34 -12.31
CA MET A 96 12.52 12.59 -11.34
C MET A 96 12.94 13.59 -10.25
N ILE A 97 14.12 13.38 -9.64
CA ILE A 97 14.67 14.28 -8.63
C ILE A 97 14.83 15.70 -9.20
N LEU A 98 15.32 15.83 -10.43
CA LEU A 98 15.50 17.12 -11.09
C LEU A 98 14.16 17.80 -11.41
N ILE A 99 13.16 17.05 -11.87
CA ILE A 99 11.81 17.57 -12.11
C ILE A 99 11.20 18.08 -10.79
N SER A 100 11.30 17.31 -9.71
CA SER A 100 10.77 17.70 -8.42
C SER A 100 11.52 18.89 -7.80
N ALA A 101 12.85 18.93 -7.91
CA ALA A 101 13.66 20.08 -7.51
C ALA A 101 13.27 21.35 -8.30
N GLY A 102 13.12 21.22 -9.63
CA GLY A 102 12.66 22.27 -10.52
C GLY A 102 11.25 22.76 -10.18
N SER A 103 10.36 21.86 -9.76
CA SER A 103 9.00 22.18 -9.31
C SER A 103 9.00 23.09 -8.09
N GLY A 104 9.77 22.72 -7.06
CA GLY A 104 9.93 23.53 -5.86
C GLY A 104 10.56 24.89 -6.17
N TRP A 105 11.59 24.91 -7.03
CA TRP A 105 12.23 26.14 -7.49
C TRP A 105 11.26 27.08 -8.23
N LEU A 106 10.42 26.54 -9.12
CA LEU A 106 9.39 27.31 -9.83
C LEU A 106 8.34 27.86 -8.87
N LEU A 107 7.91 27.09 -7.86
CA LEU A 107 7.01 27.57 -6.82
C LEU A 107 7.64 28.71 -6.00
N TYR A 108 8.89 28.55 -5.58
CA TYR A 108 9.68 29.61 -4.93
C TYR A 108 9.74 30.87 -5.79
N ARG A 109 10.08 30.74 -7.08
CA ARG A 109 10.16 31.87 -8.02
C ARG A 109 8.81 32.55 -8.22
N THR A 110 7.73 31.77 -8.25
CA THR A 110 6.35 32.27 -8.33
C THR A 110 6.05 33.18 -7.14
N VAL A 111 6.25 32.67 -5.92
CA VAL A 111 5.99 33.42 -4.69
C VAL A 111 6.93 34.63 -4.56
N HIS A 112 8.21 34.46 -4.88
CA HIS A 112 9.20 35.53 -4.86
C HIS A 112 8.83 36.69 -5.81
N LYS A 113 8.39 36.39 -7.04
CA LYS A 113 7.99 37.38 -8.04
C LYS A 113 6.73 38.18 -7.65
N LEU A 114 5.91 37.64 -6.75
CA LEU A 114 4.77 38.33 -6.14
C LEU A 114 5.17 39.28 -5.01
N GLY A 115 6.47 39.51 -4.76
CA GLY A 115 6.97 40.41 -3.72
C GLY A 115 6.94 39.81 -2.32
N ALA A 116 6.87 38.49 -2.20
CA ALA A 116 6.84 37.81 -0.91
C ALA A 116 8.20 37.85 -0.18
N ARG A 117 8.18 38.40 1.05
CA ARG A 117 9.30 38.30 1.99
C ARG A 117 9.54 36.85 2.40
N ALA A 118 10.81 36.48 2.59
CA ALA A 118 11.23 35.15 3.05
C ALA A 118 10.63 33.99 2.24
N SER A 119 10.57 34.16 0.92
CA SER A 119 9.97 33.23 -0.05
C SER A 119 10.63 31.85 -0.07
N HIS A 120 11.91 31.72 0.30
CA HIS A 120 12.63 30.45 0.34
C HIS A 120 12.04 29.44 1.35
N TRP A 121 11.33 29.90 2.39
CA TRP A 121 10.71 29.01 3.38
C TRP A 121 9.52 28.20 2.85
N ILE A 122 9.05 28.47 1.63
CA ILE A 122 8.09 27.57 0.98
C ILE A 122 8.72 26.23 0.60
N LEU A 123 10.04 26.19 0.38
CA LEU A 123 10.73 25.00 -0.13
C LEU A 123 10.73 23.84 0.86
N PRO A 124 11.05 24.00 2.16
CA PRO A 124 10.97 22.89 3.11
C PRO A 124 9.52 22.38 3.26
N LEU A 125 8.54 23.27 3.21
CA LEU A 125 7.10 22.94 3.27
C LEU A 125 6.58 22.28 1.98
N PHE A 126 7.33 22.38 0.89
CA PHE A 126 7.06 21.72 -0.38
C PHE A 126 7.76 20.35 -0.44
N PHE A 127 9.08 20.33 -0.26
CA PHE A 127 9.91 19.14 -0.43
C PHE A 127 9.68 18.06 0.64
N PHE A 128 9.47 18.46 1.90
CA PHE A 128 9.38 17.53 3.03
C PHE A 128 7.94 17.29 3.50
N GLN A 129 7.01 17.26 2.54
CA GLN A 129 5.73 16.58 2.73
C GLN A 129 5.99 15.08 2.68
N ALA A 130 5.50 14.33 3.68
CA ALA A 130 5.91 12.95 3.93
C ALA A 130 5.84 12.06 2.67
N PHE A 131 4.71 12.05 1.98
CA PHE A 131 4.53 11.22 0.79
C PHE A 131 5.19 11.81 -0.46
N TYR A 132 5.14 13.14 -0.62
CA TYR A 132 5.74 13.79 -1.79
C TYR A 132 7.25 13.55 -1.83
N PHE A 133 7.95 13.71 -0.70
CA PHE A 133 9.40 13.45 -0.63
C PHE A 133 9.73 12.05 -1.14
N THR A 134 9.02 11.04 -0.65
CA THR A 134 9.31 9.64 -1.00
C THR A 134 8.97 9.32 -2.43
N ILE A 135 7.85 9.83 -2.94
CA ILE A 135 7.40 9.58 -4.31
C ILE A 135 8.14 10.44 -5.35
N SER A 136 8.71 11.58 -4.98
CA SER A 136 9.38 12.53 -5.89
C SER A 136 10.59 11.98 -6.65
N ARG A 137 11.10 10.81 -6.27
CA ARG A 137 12.18 10.07 -6.95
C ARG A 137 11.70 8.78 -7.64
N ASN A 138 10.46 8.39 -7.42
CA ASN A 138 9.85 7.17 -7.95
C ASN A 138 9.17 7.43 -9.31
N PHE A 139 8.91 6.36 -10.06
CA PHE A 139 8.40 6.39 -11.43
C PHE A 139 6.88 6.55 -11.46
N LEU A 140 6.44 7.64 -10.85
CA LEU A 140 5.05 7.98 -10.60
C LEU A 140 4.69 9.30 -11.29
N THR A 141 3.41 9.48 -11.61
CA THR A 141 2.96 10.62 -12.41
C THR A 141 2.57 11.83 -11.57
N GLU A 142 2.40 11.62 -10.26
CA GLU A 142 2.07 12.65 -9.28
C GLU A 142 3.14 13.75 -9.22
N PRO A 143 4.46 13.47 -9.12
CA PRO A 143 5.49 14.52 -9.14
C PRO A 143 5.53 15.28 -10.46
N LEU A 144 5.30 14.60 -11.59
CA LEU A 144 5.20 15.24 -12.90
C LEU A 144 4.01 16.20 -12.97
N ALA A 145 2.85 15.79 -12.46
CA ALA A 145 1.69 16.67 -12.34
C ALA A 145 1.98 17.91 -11.47
N VAL A 146 2.64 17.72 -10.32
CA VAL A 146 3.10 18.83 -9.47
C VAL A 146 4.01 19.77 -10.26
N ALA A 147 4.92 19.25 -11.07
CA ALA A 147 5.80 20.05 -11.93
C ALA A 147 5.05 20.91 -12.94
N VAL A 148 4.05 20.34 -13.63
CA VAL A 148 3.20 21.06 -14.58
C VAL A 148 2.40 22.16 -13.88
N ILE A 149 1.85 21.89 -12.69
CA ILE A 149 1.13 22.89 -11.88
C ILE A 149 2.07 24.04 -11.49
N CYS A 150 3.25 23.74 -10.92
CA CYS A 150 4.23 24.75 -10.53
C CYS A 150 4.71 25.59 -11.71
N ALA A 151 4.98 24.96 -12.87
CA ALA A 151 5.37 25.64 -14.08
C ALA A 151 4.25 26.56 -14.61
N GLY A 152 2.99 26.11 -14.55
CA GLY A 152 1.85 26.91 -14.97
C GLY A 152 1.63 28.10 -14.05
N MET A 153 1.70 27.90 -12.73
CA MET A 153 1.61 29.00 -11.75
C MET A 153 2.71 30.04 -12.00
N TYR A 154 3.95 29.61 -12.28
CA TYR A 154 5.03 30.51 -12.63
C TYR A 154 4.76 31.24 -13.96
N ALA A 155 4.36 30.54 -15.02
CA ALA A 155 4.06 31.12 -16.32
C ALA A 155 2.94 32.16 -16.23
N LEU A 156 1.92 31.92 -15.38
CA LEU A 156 0.85 32.86 -15.13
C LEU A 156 1.37 34.15 -14.47
N VAL A 157 2.16 34.04 -13.41
CA VAL A 157 2.76 35.20 -12.72
C VAL A 157 3.79 35.92 -13.60
N ASP A 158 4.44 35.20 -14.51
CA ASP A 158 5.32 35.76 -15.53
C ASP A 158 4.56 36.37 -16.73
N GLN A 159 3.22 36.30 -16.74
CA GLN A 159 2.34 36.77 -17.81
C GLN A 159 2.58 36.08 -19.17
N ARG A 160 3.15 34.87 -19.16
CA ARG A 160 3.32 34.01 -20.35
C ARG A 160 2.07 33.16 -20.57
N TYR A 161 0.98 33.81 -20.99
CA TYR A 161 -0.33 33.15 -21.09
C TYR A 161 -0.38 31.98 -22.08
N LEU A 162 0.40 32.01 -23.17
CA LEU A 162 0.48 30.88 -24.11
C LEU A 162 1.16 29.66 -23.48
N LEU A 163 2.24 29.88 -22.71
CA LEU A 163 2.91 28.82 -21.96
C LEU A 163 2.00 28.27 -20.87
N PHE A 164 1.29 29.15 -20.14
CA PHE A 164 0.27 28.76 -19.16
C PHE A 164 -0.83 27.89 -19.78
N ALA A 165 -1.34 28.29 -20.94
CA ALA A 165 -2.34 27.52 -21.68
C ALA A 165 -1.82 26.15 -22.11
N LEU A 166 -0.62 26.08 -22.70
CA LEU A 166 0.01 24.83 -23.11
C LEU A 166 0.18 23.88 -21.92
N LEU A 167 0.73 24.38 -20.80
CA LEU A 167 0.90 23.60 -19.58
C LEU A 167 -0.45 23.14 -19.00
N GLY A 168 -1.49 23.97 -19.10
CA GLY A 168 -2.86 23.58 -18.75
C GLY A 168 -3.31 22.37 -19.57
N GLY A 169 -3.14 22.43 -20.90
CA GLY A 169 -3.49 21.31 -21.78
C GLY A 169 -2.69 20.02 -21.54
N LEU A 170 -1.51 20.11 -20.94
CA LEU A 170 -0.70 18.94 -20.54
C LEU A 170 -1.16 18.31 -19.22
N LEU A 171 -1.93 19.00 -18.37
CA LEU A 171 -2.38 18.47 -17.08
C LEU A 171 -3.16 17.15 -17.22
N PRO A 172 -4.17 17.02 -18.11
CA PRO A 172 -4.87 15.75 -18.31
C PRO A 172 -3.98 14.62 -18.83
N LEU A 173 -2.92 14.97 -19.58
CA LEU A 173 -1.95 14.00 -20.10
C LEU A 173 -0.99 13.51 -19.02
N ALA A 174 -0.72 14.34 -18.01
CA ALA A 174 -0.02 13.93 -16.79
C ALA A 174 -0.92 13.07 -15.91
N ARG A 175 -2.15 13.56 -15.65
CA ARG A 175 -3.18 12.92 -14.82
C ARG A 175 -4.57 13.41 -15.25
N LEU A 176 -5.41 12.50 -15.73
CA LEU A 176 -6.73 12.82 -16.31
C LEU A 176 -7.63 13.63 -15.37
N GLU A 177 -7.62 13.30 -14.09
CA GLU A 177 -8.42 13.96 -13.05
C GLU A 177 -8.08 15.45 -12.87
N LEU A 178 -6.90 15.91 -13.29
CA LEU A 178 -6.53 17.32 -13.23
C LEU A 178 -7.22 18.17 -14.30
N ALA A 179 -7.97 17.53 -15.21
CA ALA A 179 -8.88 18.23 -16.12
C ALA A 179 -9.88 19.14 -15.37
N VAL A 180 -10.21 18.84 -14.10
CA VAL A 180 -11.09 19.67 -13.26
C VAL A 180 -10.56 21.08 -13.03
N ILE A 181 -9.25 21.30 -13.19
CA ILE A 181 -8.61 22.60 -12.99
C ILE A 181 -8.72 23.46 -14.26
N LEU A 182 -8.92 22.85 -15.44
CA LEU A 182 -8.95 23.57 -16.71
C LEU A 182 -10.02 24.66 -16.79
N PRO A 183 -11.25 24.50 -16.27
CA PRO A 183 -12.21 25.61 -16.22
C PRO A 183 -11.68 26.82 -15.44
N ILE A 184 -10.94 26.59 -14.35
CA ILE A 184 -10.35 27.66 -13.54
C ILE A 184 -9.27 28.39 -14.35
N TRP A 185 -8.39 27.65 -15.02
CA TRP A 185 -7.33 28.23 -15.86
C TRP A 185 -7.89 28.91 -17.11
N GLY A 186 -8.94 28.35 -17.71
CA GLY A 186 -9.69 28.93 -18.82
C GLY A 186 -10.34 30.26 -18.43
N LEU A 187 -10.91 30.37 -17.23
CA LEU A 187 -11.45 31.63 -16.71
C LEU A 187 -10.35 32.70 -16.53
N VAL A 188 -9.15 32.31 -16.11
CA VAL A 188 -7.98 33.22 -16.03
C VAL A 188 -7.64 33.74 -17.43
N LEU A 189 -7.54 32.84 -18.42
CA LEU A 189 -7.24 33.21 -19.81
C LEU A 189 -8.32 34.11 -20.41
N LEU A 190 -9.60 33.82 -20.14
CA LEU A 190 -10.75 34.61 -20.59
C LEU A 190 -10.70 36.03 -20.00
N GLN A 191 -10.41 36.16 -18.70
CA GLN A 191 -10.26 37.46 -18.04
C GLN A 191 -9.05 38.24 -18.56
N ALA A 192 -7.95 37.55 -18.88
CA ALA A 192 -6.78 38.13 -19.54
C ALA A 192 -6.99 38.42 -21.04
N ARG A 193 -8.19 38.14 -21.59
CA ARG A 193 -8.56 38.28 -23.01
C ARG A 193 -7.66 37.48 -23.97
N GLN A 194 -7.17 36.32 -23.54
CA GLN A 194 -6.23 35.46 -24.26
C GLN A 194 -6.95 34.32 -25.00
N TRP A 195 -7.70 34.67 -26.06
CA TRP A 195 -8.49 33.71 -26.85
C TRP A 195 -7.63 32.62 -27.51
N LYS A 196 -6.45 32.97 -28.02
CA LYS A 196 -5.48 32.01 -28.58
C LYS A 196 -5.00 31.02 -27.51
N GLY A 197 -4.84 31.48 -26.27
CA GLY A 197 -4.50 30.62 -25.14
C GLY A 197 -5.61 29.61 -24.85
N LEU A 198 -6.88 30.02 -24.90
CA LEU A 198 -8.00 29.10 -24.68
C LEU A 198 -8.01 27.95 -25.71
N ALA A 199 -7.78 28.26 -26.99
CA ALA A 199 -7.67 27.24 -28.04
C ALA A 199 -6.43 26.35 -27.84
N LEU A 200 -5.28 26.95 -27.51
CA LEU A 200 -4.03 26.22 -27.24
C LEU A 200 -4.15 25.27 -26.06
N MET A 201 -4.95 25.60 -25.05
CA MET A 201 -5.17 24.74 -23.88
C MET A 201 -5.85 23.41 -24.24
N ALA A 202 -6.69 23.37 -25.29
CA ALA A 202 -7.30 22.14 -25.76
C ALA A 202 -6.37 21.30 -26.67
N ALA A 203 -5.36 21.92 -27.27
CA ALA A 203 -4.56 21.32 -28.34
C ALA A 203 -3.85 20.00 -27.94
N PRO A 204 -3.21 19.87 -26.76
CA PRO A 204 -2.52 18.63 -26.42
C PRO A 204 -3.44 17.41 -26.30
N VAL A 205 -4.63 17.60 -25.72
CA VAL A 205 -5.62 16.52 -25.59
C VAL A 205 -6.20 16.15 -26.96
N LEU A 206 -6.54 17.15 -27.78
CA LEU A 206 -7.03 16.91 -29.14
C LEU A 206 -6.00 16.18 -30.01
N LEU A 207 -4.72 16.58 -29.92
CA LEU A 207 -3.63 15.91 -30.62
C LEU A 207 -3.52 14.44 -30.19
N LEU A 208 -3.59 14.15 -28.89
CA LEU A 208 -3.60 12.78 -28.39
C LEU A 208 -4.80 11.98 -28.93
N MET A 209 -6.00 12.58 -28.94
CA MET A 209 -7.21 11.92 -29.45
C MET A 209 -7.05 11.54 -30.92
N VAL A 210 -6.56 12.46 -31.75
CA VAL A 210 -6.30 12.23 -33.18
C VAL A 210 -5.22 11.18 -33.40
N LEU A 211 -4.07 11.29 -32.74
CA LEU A 211 -2.98 10.33 -32.90
C LEU A 211 -3.37 8.94 -32.40
N GLY A 212 -4.05 8.86 -31.25
CA GLY A 212 -4.51 7.62 -30.65
C GLY A 212 -5.56 6.89 -31.50
N TYR A 213 -6.41 7.63 -32.23
CA TYR A 213 -7.37 7.05 -33.18
C TYR A 213 -6.66 6.19 -34.24
N PHE A 214 -5.55 6.69 -34.80
CA PHE A 214 -4.77 5.95 -35.80
C PHE A 214 -3.93 4.83 -35.17
N VAL A 215 -3.26 5.09 -34.04
CA VAL A 215 -2.32 4.12 -33.44
C VAL A 215 -3.04 2.98 -32.75
N LYS A 216 -4.13 3.24 -32.01
CA LYS A 216 -4.91 2.19 -31.32
C LYS A 216 -5.90 1.48 -32.25
N ASN A 217 -6.06 1.95 -33.49
CA ASN A 217 -7.04 1.44 -34.45
C ASN A 217 -8.46 1.35 -33.85
N THR A 218 -8.94 2.44 -33.24
CA THR A 218 -10.25 2.50 -32.57
C THR A 218 -11.33 3.05 -33.49
N ASP A 219 -12.58 2.59 -33.34
CA ASP A 219 -13.71 3.07 -34.15
C ASP A 219 -14.21 4.48 -33.77
N SER A 220 -13.65 5.08 -32.72
CA SER A 220 -14.10 6.36 -32.13
C SER A 220 -12.94 7.35 -31.99
N LEU A 221 -13.12 8.57 -32.48
CA LEU A 221 -12.23 9.71 -32.19
C LEU A 221 -12.31 10.12 -30.71
N LEU A 222 -13.39 9.76 -30.02
CA LEU A 222 -13.61 9.99 -28.60
C LEU A 222 -13.08 8.84 -27.72
N TRP A 223 -12.19 7.99 -28.25
CA TRP A 223 -11.66 6.83 -27.51
C TRP A 223 -11.15 7.16 -26.11
N LEU A 224 -10.56 8.34 -25.92
CA LEU A 224 -10.06 8.80 -24.62
C LEU A 224 -11.20 8.95 -23.60
N VAL A 225 -12.34 9.48 -24.04
CA VAL A 225 -13.56 9.62 -23.23
C VAL A 225 -14.18 8.25 -23.01
N ASP A 226 -14.26 7.42 -24.05
CA ASP A 226 -14.84 6.08 -23.99
C ASP A 226 -14.06 5.16 -23.05
N GLU A 227 -12.73 5.23 -23.04
CA GLU A 227 -11.89 4.44 -22.14
C GLU A 227 -11.91 4.98 -20.70
N THR A 228 -12.07 6.30 -20.54
CA THR A 228 -12.23 6.94 -19.22
C THR A 228 -13.59 6.63 -18.59
N LEU A 229 -14.66 6.57 -19.38
CA LEU A 229 -16.04 6.35 -18.90
C LEU A 229 -16.51 4.88 -18.99
N GLY A 230 -15.91 4.08 -19.87
CA GLY A 230 -16.60 2.91 -20.44
C GLY A 230 -16.06 1.52 -20.10
N LYS A 231 -15.05 1.34 -19.23
CA LYS A 231 -14.45 -0.01 -19.06
C LYS A 231 -13.98 -0.42 -17.66
N GLU A 232 -14.34 0.28 -16.59
CA GLU A 232 -13.98 -0.21 -15.25
C GLU A 232 -15.16 -1.01 -14.65
N GLY A 233 -14.96 -2.33 -14.52
CA GLY A 233 -15.73 -3.13 -13.58
C GLY A 233 -15.46 -2.66 -12.13
N LYS A 234 -16.26 -3.17 -11.17
CA LYS A 234 -16.20 -2.83 -9.73
C LYS A 234 -14.79 -2.39 -9.29
N ASN A 235 -14.66 -1.19 -8.74
CA ASN A 235 -13.40 -0.64 -8.25
C ASN A 235 -12.62 -1.67 -7.44
N ARG A 236 -11.43 -2.03 -7.95
CA ARG A 236 -10.58 -3.09 -7.39
C ARG A 236 -10.17 -2.85 -5.93
N TYR A 237 -10.22 -1.60 -5.46
CA TYR A 237 -9.77 -1.19 -4.12
C TYR A 237 -10.91 -0.82 -3.17
N GLY A 238 -12.15 -0.94 -3.65
CA GLY A 238 -13.37 -0.76 -2.88
C GLY A 238 -13.70 0.69 -2.53
N TYR A 239 -14.98 0.90 -2.21
CA TYR A 239 -15.52 2.16 -1.72
C TYR A 239 -14.79 2.63 -0.45
N ARG A 240 -14.38 3.90 -0.42
CA ARG A 240 -13.87 4.58 0.78
C ARG A 240 -14.83 5.69 1.17
N ASP A 241 -15.07 5.84 2.47
CA ASP A 241 -15.92 6.91 2.97
C ASP A 241 -15.27 8.29 2.74
N VAL A 242 -16.09 9.34 2.67
CA VAL A 242 -15.61 10.71 2.45
C VAL A 242 -14.55 11.12 3.47
N TRP A 243 -14.68 10.66 4.72
CA TRP A 243 -13.75 11.01 5.78
C TRP A 243 -12.42 10.28 5.68
N HIS A 244 -12.31 9.19 4.91
CA HIS A 244 -11.06 8.48 4.65
C HIS A 244 -9.98 9.45 4.15
N TYR A 245 -10.28 10.25 3.13
CA TYR A 245 -9.34 11.20 2.53
C TYR A 245 -8.95 12.31 3.48
N PHE A 246 -9.93 12.86 4.21
CA PHE A 246 -9.66 13.91 5.18
C PHE A 246 -8.75 13.38 6.29
N HIS A 247 -9.14 12.31 7.00
CA HIS A 247 -8.35 11.73 8.10
C HIS A 247 -6.92 11.36 7.70
N ARG A 248 -6.73 10.88 6.47
CA ARG A 248 -5.42 10.41 6.00
C ARG A 248 -4.55 11.52 5.41
N PHE A 249 -5.13 12.65 5.03
CA PHE A 249 -4.36 13.74 4.40
C PHE A 249 -3.28 14.30 5.32
N ALA A 250 -3.52 14.34 6.63
CA ALA A 250 -2.51 14.77 7.61
C ALA A 250 -1.25 13.89 7.59
N TYR A 251 -1.38 12.60 7.25
CA TYR A 251 -0.25 11.69 7.06
C TYR A 251 0.47 11.95 5.74
N VAL A 252 -0.27 12.22 4.66
CA VAL A 252 0.29 12.51 3.33
C VAL A 252 1.26 13.69 3.37
N ILE A 253 0.89 14.76 4.09
CA ILE A 253 1.70 15.98 4.18
C ILE A 253 2.59 16.03 5.43
N GLY A 254 2.30 15.23 6.46
CA GLY A 254 3.02 15.23 7.73
C GLY A 254 2.52 16.27 8.74
N PRO A 255 2.73 16.06 10.05
CA PRO A 255 2.12 16.84 11.12
C PRO A 255 2.62 18.27 11.21
N VAL A 256 3.90 18.53 10.91
CA VAL A 256 4.47 19.88 10.91
C VAL A 256 3.80 20.75 9.84
N ILE A 257 3.69 20.23 8.62
CA ILE A 257 3.11 20.96 7.50
C ILE A 257 1.60 21.09 7.70
N PHE A 258 0.93 20.06 8.22
CA PHE A 258 -0.48 20.11 8.58
C PHE A 258 -0.79 21.18 9.65
N PHE A 259 0.07 21.32 10.66
CA PHE A 259 -0.04 22.35 11.69
C PHE A 259 -0.04 23.76 11.06
N PHE A 260 0.94 24.06 10.21
CA PHE A 260 1.02 25.36 9.55
C PHE A 260 -0.05 25.56 8.48
N LEU A 261 -0.46 24.51 7.77
CA LEU A 261 -1.59 24.54 6.84
C LEU A 261 -2.86 25.00 7.57
N THR A 262 -3.14 24.44 8.75
CA THR A 262 -4.31 24.79 9.57
C THR A 262 -4.28 26.27 9.97
N ILE A 263 -3.13 26.75 10.45
CA ILE A 263 -2.95 28.18 10.80
C ILE A 263 -3.16 29.07 9.56
N GLY A 264 -2.59 28.69 8.41
CA GLY A 264 -2.67 29.46 7.17
C GLY A 264 -4.11 29.57 6.63
N ILE A 265 -4.88 28.49 6.68
CA ILE A 265 -6.30 28.48 6.29
C ILE A 265 -7.09 29.41 7.23
N LEU A 266 -6.94 29.25 8.54
CA LEU A 266 -7.65 30.06 9.53
C LEU A 266 -7.31 31.54 9.43
N GLU A 267 -6.03 31.88 9.22
CA GLU A 267 -5.59 33.27 9.05
C GLU A 267 -6.16 33.90 7.77
N ARG A 268 -6.23 33.16 6.67
CA ARG A 268 -6.84 33.65 5.42
C ARG A 268 -8.35 33.88 5.57
N LEU A 269 -9.06 32.97 6.24
CA LEU A 269 -10.47 33.14 6.57
C LEU A 269 -10.69 34.37 7.46
N ALA A 270 -9.89 34.53 8.51
CA ALA A 270 -9.98 35.65 9.44
C ALA A 270 -9.66 37.02 8.81
N GLN A 271 -8.84 37.05 7.76
CA GLN A 271 -8.53 38.26 7.00
C GLN A 271 -9.52 38.53 5.86
N LEU A 272 -10.48 37.64 5.60
CA LEU A 272 -11.35 37.64 4.41
C LEU A 272 -10.56 37.74 3.08
N ARG A 273 -9.29 37.29 3.11
CA ARG A 273 -8.40 37.27 1.93
C ARG A 273 -8.47 35.90 1.28
N ILE A 274 -9.65 35.58 0.73
CA ILE A 274 -9.84 34.34 -0.01
C ILE A 274 -9.12 34.48 -1.34
N ASP A 275 -7.94 33.86 -1.41
CA ASP A 275 -7.27 33.65 -2.69
C ASP A 275 -7.99 32.50 -3.38
N LEU A 276 -9.07 32.88 -4.05
CA LEU A 276 -9.94 31.95 -4.74
C LEU A 276 -9.15 31.09 -5.72
N PHE A 277 -8.04 31.57 -6.29
CA PHE A 277 -7.25 30.76 -7.20
C PHE A 277 -6.55 29.61 -6.47
N VAL A 278 -5.80 29.88 -5.39
CA VAL A 278 -5.07 28.84 -4.64
C VAL A 278 -6.03 27.92 -3.86
N LEU A 279 -7.01 28.51 -3.18
CA LEU A 279 -7.95 27.75 -2.33
C LEU A 279 -8.92 26.90 -3.15
N PHE A 280 -9.48 27.44 -4.24
CA PHE A 280 -10.45 26.71 -5.06
C PHE A 280 -9.80 25.59 -5.85
N GLN A 281 -8.57 25.75 -6.35
CA GLN A 281 -7.86 24.66 -7.02
C GLN A 281 -7.57 23.49 -6.06
N GLY A 282 -7.04 23.78 -4.87
CA GLY A 282 -6.82 22.76 -3.85
C GLY A 282 -8.11 22.06 -3.43
N ALA A 283 -9.19 22.83 -3.20
CA ALA A 283 -10.49 22.28 -2.86
C ALA A 283 -11.12 21.48 -4.01
N ALA A 284 -11.01 21.93 -5.26
CA ALA A 284 -11.57 21.25 -6.43
C ALA A 284 -10.88 19.90 -6.67
N ILE A 285 -9.55 19.85 -6.57
CA ILE A 285 -8.79 18.59 -6.67
C ILE A 285 -9.21 17.63 -5.55
N LEU A 286 -9.24 18.08 -4.30
CA LEU A 286 -9.64 17.25 -3.16
C LEU A 286 -11.08 16.73 -3.30
N PHE A 287 -12.01 17.61 -3.67
CA PHE A 287 -13.43 17.28 -3.84
C PHE A 287 -13.65 16.27 -4.97
N LEU A 288 -12.93 16.41 -6.08
CA LEU A 288 -13.01 15.48 -7.19
C LEU A 288 -12.56 14.08 -6.76
N TYR A 289 -11.43 13.96 -6.08
CA TYR A 289 -10.94 12.65 -5.62
C TYR A 289 -11.90 11.97 -4.63
N VAL A 290 -12.49 12.76 -3.74
CA VAL A 290 -13.55 12.27 -2.84
C VAL A 290 -14.73 11.76 -3.66
N ILE A 291 -15.23 12.50 -4.65
CA ILE A 291 -16.38 12.07 -5.47
C ILE A 291 -16.05 10.86 -6.35
N PHE A 292 -14.89 10.84 -6.99
CA PHE A 292 -14.45 9.77 -7.88
C PHE A 292 -14.39 8.45 -7.12
N SER A 293 -13.86 8.46 -5.89
CA SER A 293 -13.84 7.26 -5.04
C SER A 293 -15.18 6.93 -4.39
N TRP A 294 -15.98 7.94 -4.03
CA TRP A 294 -17.18 7.75 -3.21
C TRP A 294 -18.41 7.38 -4.05
N LYS A 295 -18.61 8.05 -5.19
CA LYS A 295 -19.89 8.04 -5.92
C LYS A 295 -19.80 7.47 -7.33
N LEU A 296 -18.65 7.59 -7.99
CA LEU A 296 -18.56 7.28 -9.41
C LEU A 296 -17.98 5.91 -9.72
N ASP A 297 -17.38 5.22 -8.74
CA ASP A 297 -16.63 3.96 -8.95
C ASP A 297 -15.60 4.07 -10.10
N MET A 298 -15.20 5.30 -10.42
CA MET A 298 -14.31 5.65 -11.53
C MET A 298 -12.89 5.77 -11.01
N GLY A 299 -11.97 5.11 -11.70
CA GLY A 299 -10.57 5.04 -11.34
C GLY A 299 -10.34 3.89 -10.36
N ASN A 300 -9.83 2.79 -10.89
CA ASN A 300 -9.25 1.67 -10.14
C ASN A 300 -8.14 2.07 -9.16
N SER A 301 -7.85 3.35 -8.94
CA SER A 301 -6.88 3.83 -7.95
C SER A 301 -7.43 4.92 -7.04
N ALA A 302 -8.73 5.24 -7.10
CA ALA A 302 -9.30 6.38 -6.38
C ALA A 302 -9.06 6.31 -4.85
N GLY A 303 -8.96 5.10 -4.29
CA GLY A 303 -8.63 4.82 -2.88
C GLY A 303 -7.20 5.13 -2.43
N PHE A 304 -6.25 5.41 -3.34
CA PHE A 304 -4.85 5.63 -2.96
C PHE A 304 -4.57 7.06 -2.50
N LEU A 305 -3.91 7.18 -1.35
CA LEU A 305 -3.54 8.46 -0.76
C LEU A 305 -2.54 9.27 -1.59
N ARG A 306 -1.72 8.61 -2.43
CA ARG A 306 -0.78 9.32 -3.32
C ARG A 306 -1.48 10.23 -4.31
N ASN A 307 -2.74 9.95 -4.66
CA ASN A 307 -3.52 10.81 -5.55
C ASN A 307 -3.72 12.22 -5.00
N LEU A 308 -3.52 12.45 -3.70
CA LEU A 308 -3.58 13.77 -3.09
C LEU A 308 -2.29 14.61 -3.30
N ILE A 309 -1.21 14.01 -3.81
CA ILE A 309 0.08 14.69 -4.03
C ILE A 309 0.02 15.89 -4.99
N PRO A 310 -0.82 15.94 -6.05
CA PRO A 310 -1.00 17.15 -6.84
C PRO A 310 -1.46 18.39 -6.02
N LEU A 311 -1.92 18.21 -4.77
CA LEU A 311 -2.20 19.30 -3.83
C LEU A 311 -0.93 19.95 -3.24
N THR A 312 0.22 19.30 -3.31
CA THR A 312 1.50 19.72 -2.71
C THR A 312 1.84 21.21 -2.90
N PRO A 313 1.77 21.82 -4.09
CA PRO A 313 2.10 23.24 -4.25
C PRO A 313 1.11 24.17 -3.53
N PHE A 314 -0.17 23.82 -3.49
CA PHE A 314 -1.20 24.61 -2.80
C PHE A 314 -1.07 24.46 -1.28
N VAL A 315 -0.79 23.24 -0.79
CA VAL A 315 -0.49 22.97 0.62
C VAL A 315 0.73 23.76 1.07
N ALA A 316 1.83 23.69 0.30
CA ALA A 316 3.07 24.40 0.63
C ALA A 316 2.84 25.91 0.72
N TRP A 317 2.05 26.46 -0.20
CA TRP A 317 1.67 27.88 -0.18
C TRP A 317 0.89 28.24 1.09
N LEU A 318 -0.19 27.53 1.39
CA LEU A 318 -1.04 27.82 2.56
C LEU A 318 -0.28 27.58 3.88
N ALA A 319 0.53 26.53 3.96
CA ALA A 319 1.39 26.29 5.11
C ALA A 319 2.45 27.40 5.28
N TRP A 320 3.00 27.91 4.18
CA TRP A 320 3.93 29.04 4.22
C TRP A 320 3.26 30.32 4.75
N ASP A 321 2.01 30.59 4.36
CA ASP A 321 1.24 31.70 4.94
C ASP A 321 1.02 31.51 6.46
N GLY A 322 0.76 30.27 6.89
CA GLY A 322 0.63 29.92 8.31
C GLY A 322 1.93 30.08 9.09
N LEU A 323 3.07 29.69 8.50
CA LEU A 323 4.39 29.87 9.09
C LEU A 323 4.72 31.36 9.28
N LEU A 324 4.45 32.18 8.27
CA LEU A 324 4.64 33.62 8.38
C LEU A 324 3.73 34.22 9.44
N ALA A 325 2.45 33.84 9.47
CA ALA A 325 1.52 34.29 10.51
C ALA A 325 1.98 33.90 11.91
N TRP A 326 2.48 32.67 12.08
CA TRP A 326 3.05 32.15 13.32
C TRP A 326 4.28 32.95 13.79
N GLN A 327 5.10 33.42 12.85
CA GLN A 327 6.23 34.31 13.11
C GLN A 327 5.84 35.77 13.37
N GLY A 328 4.55 36.12 13.30
CA GLY A 328 4.09 37.50 13.36
C GLY A 328 4.45 38.32 12.11
N LEU A 329 4.94 37.66 11.05
CA LEU A 329 5.25 38.26 9.76
C LEU A 329 4.01 38.23 8.86
N VAL A 330 3.70 39.33 8.20
CA VAL A 330 2.58 39.36 7.27
C VAL A 330 3.04 38.80 5.92
N ALA A 331 2.53 37.63 5.54
CA ALA A 331 2.48 37.26 4.13
C ALA A 331 1.59 38.30 3.41
N ARG A 332 2.20 39.12 2.56
CA ARG A 332 1.64 40.31 1.88
C ARG A 332 1.66 41.61 2.68
N GLU A 333 2.73 42.39 2.50
CA GLU A 333 2.52 43.76 2.05
C GLU A 333 2.22 43.68 0.56
N GLY A 334 0.94 43.47 0.18
CA GLY A 334 0.51 43.86 -1.17
C GLY A 334 0.79 45.35 -1.35
N PRO A 335 0.87 45.88 -2.59
CA PRO A 335 1.37 47.22 -2.85
C PRO A 335 0.63 48.23 -1.97
N ALA A 336 1.26 48.63 -0.87
CA ALA A 336 1.05 49.96 -0.38
C ALA A 336 1.53 50.81 -1.54
N ALA A 337 0.65 51.66 -2.06
CA ALA A 337 1.02 52.72 -2.98
C ALA A 337 2.22 53.46 -2.38
N SER A 338 3.43 53.10 -2.81
CA SER A 338 4.68 53.69 -2.40
C SER A 338 5.60 53.66 -3.62
N GLU A 339 5.18 54.44 -4.60
CA GLU A 339 6.04 55.27 -5.45
C GLU A 339 5.07 56.28 -6.08
N GLU A 340 4.63 57.27 -5.28
CA GLU A 340 4.29 58.55 -5.88
C GLU A 340 5.64 59.19 -6.26
N PRO A 341 5.84 59.62 -7.52
CA PRO A 341 7.00 60.42 -7.87
C PRO A 341 7.01 61.67 -7.01
N ASP A 342 8.19 62.22 -6.71
CA ASP A 342 8.36 63.55 -6.11
C ASP A 342 7.55 64.60 -6.89
N ALA A 343 6.30 64.82 -6.49
CA ALA A 343 5.38 65.80 -7.09
C ALA A 343 4.97 66.82 -6.02
N ALA A 344 5.95 67.34 -5.28
CA ALA A 344 5.74 68.44 -4.32
C ALA A 344 6.13 69.82 -4.89
N THR A 345 6.59 69.89 -6.14
CA THR A 345 6.96 71.14 -6.81
C THR A 345 5.86 71.52 -7.82
N GLY A 346 4.94 72.40 -7.40
CA GLY A 346 3.93 73.01 -8.29
C GLY A 346 2.48 73.06 -7.79
N LEU A 347 2.16 72.39 -6.67
CA LEU A 347 0.78 72.28 -6.18
C LEU A 347 0.26 73.56 -5.50
N ASN A 348 -0.98 73.96 -5.84
CA ASN A 348 -1.66 75.12 -5.26
C ASN A 348 -2.20 74.81 -3.84
N ARG A 349 -2.57 75.84 -3.07
CA ARG A 349 -2.89 75.77 -1.63
C ARG A 349 -4.03 74.79 -1.29
N ASP A 350 -5.03 74.64 -2.16
CA ASP A 350 -6.14 73.71 -1.96
C ASP A 350 -5.78 72.25 -2.27
N GLU A 351 -4.87 72.03 -3.21
CA GLU A 351 -4.34 70.69 -3.53
C GLU A 351 -3.46 70.18 -2.39
N ARG A 352 -2.63 71.07 -1.80
CA ARG A 352 -1.86 70.76 -0.58
C ARG A 352 -2.77 70.39 0.61
N LYS A 353 -3.90 71.08 0.78
CA LYS A 353 -4.88 70.73 1.83
C LYS A 353 -5.53 69.38 1.58
N ARG A 354 -5.86 69.03 0.33
CA ARG A 354 -6.41 67.70 -0.02
C ARG A 354 -5.39 66.59 0.21
N LEU A 355 -4.13 66.78 -0.20
CA LEU A 355 -3.02 65.86 0.06
C LEU A 355 -2.80 65.66 1.57
N LYS A 356 -2.78 66.74 2.35
CA LYS A 356 -2.66 66.68 3.81
C LYS A 356 -3.83 65.96 4.46
N LYS A 357 -5.07 66.15 3.97
CA LYS A 357 -6.27 65.45 4.46
C LYS A 357 -6.27 63.96 4.09
N VAL A 358 -5.68 63.59 2.96
CA VAL A 358 -5.44 62.18 2.55
C VAL A 358 -4.33 61.55 3.40
N GLN A 359 -3.25 62.29 3.68
CA GLN A 359 -2.19 61.87 4.60
C GLN A 359 -2.71 61.69 6.02
N ASP A 360 -3.44 62.65 6.59
CA ASP A 360 -4.07 62.55 7.91
C ASP A 360 -5.07 61.38 8.00
N ARG A 361 -5.81 61.10 6.91
CA ARG A 361 -6.68 59.91 6.81
C ARG A 361 -5.88 58.62 6.75
N LYS A 362 -4.74 58.58 6.05
CA LYS A 362 -3.80 57.44 6.03
C LYS A 362 -3.20 57.22 7.43
N GLU A 363 -2.84 58.29 8.13
CA GLU A 363 -2.23 58.25 9.47
C GLU A 363 -3.24 57.81 10.54
N LYS A 364 -4.48 58.30 10.48
CA LYS A 364 -5.60 57.77 11.29
C LYS A 364 -5.94 56.31 10.97
N ARG A 365 -5.73 55.84 9.73
CA ARG A 365 -5.85 54.41 9.36
C ARG A 365 -4.69 53.57 9.91
N LYS A 366 -3.47 54.12 9.93
CA LYS A 366 -2.27 53.51 10.52
C LYS A 366 -2.45 53.29 12.04
N ASN A 367 -3.07 54.25 12.74
CA ASN A 367 -3.42 54.14 14.15
C ASN A 367 -4.64 53.24 14.46
N ARG A 368 -5.35 52.72 13.45
CA ARG A 368 -6.43 51.72 13.59
C ARG A 368 -5.98 50.28 13.29
N ALA A 369 -4.71 50.06 12.96
CA ALA A 369 -4.18 48.70 12.83
C ALA A 369 -4.22 48.00 14.20
N PRO A 370 -4.69 46.74 14.29
CA PRO A 370 -4.69 46.02 15.56
C PRO A 370 -3.26 45.97 16.11
N ARG A 371 -3.09 46.36 17.39
CA ARG A 371 -1.81 46.24 18.10
C ARG A 371 -1.27 44.82 17.87
N ILE A 372 -0.01 44.70 17.47
CA ILE A 372 0.68 43.44 17.12
C ILE A 372 0.35 42.30 18.11
N GLY A 373 0.21 42.61 19.41
CA GLY A 373 -0.19 41.66 20.46
C GLY A 373 -1.58 41.01 20.31
N LEU A 374 -2.59 41.71 19.78
CA LEU A 374 -3.95 41.14 19.57
C LEU A 374 -3.96 40.15 18.40
N ARG A 375 -3.11 40.40 17.39
CA ARG A 375 -2.95 39.52 16.24
C ARG A 375 -2.17 38.26 16.59
N LEU A 376 -1.05 38.38 17.30
CA LEU A 376 -0.31 37.21 17.77
C LEU A 376 -1.15 36.34 18.72
N ALA A 377 -1.98 36.95 19.57
CA ALA A 377 -2.91 36.20 20.42
C ALA A 377 -3.90 35.34 19.60
N ARG A 378 -4.41 35.88 18.49
CA ARG A 378 -5.27 35.13 17.55
C ARG A 378 -4.54 33.95 16.91
N VAL A 379 -3.31 34.15 16.45
CA VAL A 379 -2.51 33.09 15.83
C VAL A 379 -2.21 31.96 16.83
N HIS A 380 -2.09 32.27 18.11
CA HIS A 380 -1.95 31.25 19.17
C HIS A 380 -3.23 30.47 19.43
N VAL A 381 -4.40 31.10 19.33
CA VAL A 381 -5.67 30.35 19.33
C VAL A 381 -5.72 29.40 18.13
N PHE A 382 -5.28 29.84 16.94
CA PHE A 382 -5.20 28.97 15.77
C PHE A 382 -4.20 27.83 15.94
N ALA A 383 -3.05 28.10 16.57
CA ALA A 383 -2.08 27.08 16.91
C ALA A 383 -2.65 26.04 17.91
N ALA A 384 -3.38 26.48 18.93
CA ALA A 384 -4.06 25.58 19.86
C ALA A 384 -5.10 24.68 19.15
N ILE A 385 -5.88 25.27 18.23
CA ILE A 385 -6.81 24.51 17.38
C ILE A 385 -6.03 23.48 16.54
N ALA A 386 -4.90 23.86 15.94
CA ALA A 386 -4.08 22.95 15.15
C ALA A 386 -3.54 21.78 15.98
N VAL A 387 -3.12 22.00 17.24
CA VAL A 387 -2.72 20.92 18.16
C VAL A 387 -3.89 19.99 18.47
N LEU A 388 -5.07 20.53 18.77
CA LEU A 388 -6.26 19.71 19.04
C LEU A 388 -6.65 18.85 17.84
N VAL A 389 -6.60 19.42 16.63
CA VAL A 389 -6.88 18.68 15.40
C VAL A 389 -5.85 17.57 15.19
N LEU A 390 -4.56 17.85 15.37
CA LEU A 390 -3.51 16.83 15.31
C LEU A 390 -3.74 15.70 16.33
N TYR A 391 -4.12 16.03 17.56
CA TYR A 391 -4.46 15.02 18.57
C TYR A 391 -5.57 14.09 18.06
N PHE A 392 -6.72 14.64 17.64
CA PHE A 392 -7.84 13.82 17.15
C PHE A 392 -7.52 13.00 15.90
N TYR A 393 -6.66 13.52 15.01
CA TYR A 393 -6.28 12.85 13.77
C TYR A 393 -5.31 11.67 13.98
N PHE A 394 -4.45 11.74 14.99
CA PHE A 394 -3.39 10.77 15.24
C PHE A 394 -3.64 9.86 16.46
N ASP A 395 -4.62 10.17 17.33
CA ASP A 395 -5.00 9.35 18.50
C ASP A 395 -5.87 8.12 18.15
N LYS A 396 -6.53 8.10 16.98
CA LYS A 396 -7.27 6.92 16.53
C LYS A 396 -6.32 5.94 15.84
N LYS A 397 -6.29 4.68 16.30
CA LYS A 397 -5.58 3.56 15.63
C LYS A 397 -5.84 3.60 14.13
N LEU A 398 -4.79 3.85 13.34
CA LEU A 398 -4.90 3.74 11.89
C LEU A 398 -5.00 2.27 11.50
N GLU A 399 -6.21 1.80 11.24
CA GLU A 399 -6.39 0.55 10.49
C GLU A 399 -5.86 0.76 9.07
N SER A 400 -4.72 0.17 8.74
CA SER A 400 -4.00 0.43 7.49
C SER A 400 -3.88 -0.83 6.63
N HIS A 401 -3.90 -0.65 5.30
CA HIS A 401 -3.35 -1.63 4.35
C HIS A 401 -1.82 -1.59 4.30
N HIS A 402 -1.20 -0.53 4.82
CA HIS A 402 0.25 -0.37 4.95
C HIS A 402 0.51 -0.11 6.43
N LYS A 403 0.89 -1.16 7.18
CA LYS A 403 1.28 -1.05 8.58
C LYS A 403 2.50 -0.12 8.69
N ILE A 404 2.27 1.18 8.78
CA ILE A 404 3.25 2.11 9.31
C ILE A 404 3.42 1.69 10.78
N SER A 405 4.67 1.51 11.20
CA SER A 405 5.07 0.85 12.45
C SER A 405 4.29 1.34 13.67
N THR A 406 4.12 0.46 14.67
CA THR A 406 3.46 0.74 15.96
C THR A 406 4.14 1.83 16.81
N VAL A 407 5.26 2.39 16.36
CA VAL A 407 6.08 3.38 17.09
C VAL A 407 5.62 4.84 16.81
N THR A 408 4.76 5.07 15.82
CA THR A 408 4.48 6.43 15.30
C THR A 408 3.16 7.08 15.73
N ASP A 409 2.28 6.43 16.50
CA ASP A 409 0.94 6.98 16.75
C ASP A 409 0.96 8.19 17.73
N HIS A 410 1.91 8.24 18.68
CA HIS A 410 1.99 9.32 19.67
C HIS A 410 2.97 10.45 19.32
N ILE A 411 3.85 10.26 18.32
CA ILE A 411 4.86 11.26 17.93
C ILE A 411 4.23 12.54 17.32
N PRO A 412 3.20 12.47 16.46
CA PRO A 412 2.64 13.65 15.81
C PRO A 412 1.97 14.66 16.75
N PRO A 413 1.17 14.26 17.77
CA PRO A 413 0.68 15.20 18.79
C PRO A 413 1.81 15.85 19.60
N ILE A 414 2.89 15.11 19.91
CA ILE A 414 4.06 15.64 20.62
C ILE A 414 4.77 16.73 19.79
N ILE A 415 4.95 16.49 18.49
CA ILE A 415 5.49 17.50 17.57
C ILE A 415 4.61 18.75 17.55
N GLY A 416 3.29 18.59 17.46
CA GLY A 416 2.34 19.71 17.50
C GLY A 416 2.45 20.51 18.80
N ALA A 417 2.51 19.83 19.96
CA ALA A 417 2.67 20.48 21.27
C ALA A 417 4.00 21.24 21.38
N ALA A 418 5.10 20.66 20.88
CA ALA A 418 6.41 21.32 20.87
C ALA A 418 6.39 22.59 20.01
N LEU A 419 5.81 22.54 18.80
CA LEU A 419 5.65 23.71 17.93
C LEU A 419 4.78 24.80 18.58
N PHE A 420 3.74 24.41 19.32
CA PHE A 420 2.91 25.34 20.08
C PHE A 420 3.70 26.05 21.20
N VAL A 421 4.51 25.32 21.97
CA VAL A 421 5.39 25.90 23.01
C VAL A 421 6.40 26.87 22.39
N VAL A 422 7.03 26.51 21.27
CA VAL A 422 7.92 27.43 20.55
C VAL A 422 7.17 28.69 20.12
N GLY A 423 5.92 28.54 19.66
CA GLY A 423 5.04 29.67 19.34
C GLY A 423 4.82 30.61 20.53
N LEU A 424 4.49 30.05 21.71
CA LEU A 424 4.31 30.81 22.95
C LEU A 424 5.56 31.60 23.35
N ILE A 425 6.74 30.99 23.20
CA ILE A 425 8.03 31.66 23.44
C ILE A 425 8.20 32.85 22.49
N ILE A 426 7.97 32.66 21.19
CA ILE A 426 8.06 33.74 20.17
C ILE A 426 7.13 34.89 20.53
N TRP A 427 5.91 34.61 20.97
CA TRP A 427 4.96 35.65 21.37
C TRP A 427 5.32 36.37 22.65
N PHE A 428 5.79 35.64 23.67
CA PHE A 428 6.22 36.25 24.91
C PHE A 428 7.41 37.20 24.69
N LEU A 429 8.37 36.79 23.86
CA LEU A 429 9.48 37.64 23.43
C LEU A 429 9.00 38.80 22.54
N GLY A 430 8.04 38.55 21.64
CA GLY A 430 7.42 39.55 20.77
C GLY A 430 6.67 40.66 21.49
N ARG A 431 6.08 40.34 22.66
CA ARG A 431 5.45 41.33 23.54
C ARG A 431 6.46 42.30 24.17
N ARG A 432 7.73 41.91 24.29
CA ARG A 432 8.80 42.72 24.88
C ARG A 432 9.62 43.50 23.84
N HIS A 433 9.10 43.67 22.63
CA HIS A 433 9.70 44.40 21.49
C HIS A 433 11.02 43.86 20.92
N GLU A 434 11.61 42.81 21.49
CA GLU A 434 12.89 42.23 21.03
C GLU A 434 12.73 40.81 20.48
N VAL A 435 12.03 40.64 19.36
CA VAL A 435 12.22 39.41 18.57
C VAL A 435 13.30 39.68 17.54
N HIS A 436 14.52 39.28 17.90
CA HIS A 436 15.66 39.37 17.01
C HIS A 436 15.39 38.57 15.73
N ARG A 437 15.77 39.09 14.55
CA ARG A 437 15.60 38.38 13.26
C ARG A 437 16.17 36.95 13.29
N ALA A 438 17.22 36.74 14.08
CA ALA A 438 17.84 35.44 14.31
C ALA A 438 16.87 34.41 14.91
N VAL A 439 15.98 34.81 15.82
CA VAL A 439 14.97 33.93 16.44
C VAL A 439 13.93 33.48 15.43
N LEU A 440 13.48 34.38 14.54
CA LEU A 440 12.55 34.05 13.45
C LEU A 440 13.20 33.12 12.42
N ILE A 441 14.42 33.41 12.01
CA ILE A 441 15.16 32.54 11.07
C ILE A 441 15.39 31.17 11.71
N GLY A 442 15.80 31.12 12.98
CA GLY A 442 16.00 29.88 13.73
C GLY A 442 14.71 29.06 13.88
N SER A 443 13.57 29.71 14.09
CA SER A 443 12.29 29.00 14.22
C SER A 443 11.80 28.42 12.90
N ALA A 444 11.97 29.12 11.77
CA ALA A 444 11.66 28.54 10.47
C ALA A 444 12.63 27.42 10.06
N ALA A 445 13.92 27.56 10.41
CA ALA A 445 14.91 26.49 10.21
C ALA A 445 14.51 25.23 10.98
N LEU A 446 14.10 25.38 12.24
CA LEU A 446 13.60 24.28 13.07
C LEU A 446 12.38 23.60 12.44
N VAL A 447 11.45 24.36 11.86
CA VAL A 447 10.28 23.82 11.14
C VAL A 447 10.70 22.98 9.93
N GLY A 448 11.65 23.48 9.13
CA GLY A 448 12.20 22.73 8.00
C GLY A 448 12.87 21.43 8.44
N VAL A 449 13.72 21.50 9.48
CA VAL A 449 14.42 20.33 10.05
C VAL A 449 13.42 19.33 10.65
N ALA A 450 12.42 19.79 11.40
CA ALA A 450 11.40 18.92 11.98
C ALA A 450 10.55 18.21 10.92
N SER A 451 10.17 18.93 9.84
CA SER A 451 9.44 18.34 8.71
C SER A 451 10.27 17.26 8.01
N MET A 452 11.54 17.55 7.76
CA MET A 452 12.49 16.60 7.17
C MET A 452 12.70 15.39 8.09
N ALA A 453 12.97 15.59 9.37
CA ALA A 453 13.20 14.53 10.34
C ALA A 453 11.98 13.60 10.47
N PHE A 454 10.78 14.15 10.57
CA PHE A 454 9.55 13.34 10.61
C PHE A 454 9.40 12.52 9.33
N THR A 455 9.57 13.14 8.16
CA THR A 455 9.47 12.47 6.86
C THR A 455 10.50 11.34 6.75
N MET A 456 11.74 11.60 7.16
CA MET A 456 12.83 10.62 7.12
C MET A 456 12.64 9.44 8.07
N LEU A 457 11.99 9.66 9.23
CA LEU A 457 11.67 8.62 10.21
C LEU A 457 10.46 7.78 9.81
N SER A 458 9.44 8.42 9.22
CA SER A 458 8.20 7.75 8.80
C SER A 458 8.36 6.98 7.49
N GLU A 459 9.13 7.52 6.54
CA GLU A 459 9.32 6.97 5.20
C GLU A 459 10.78 6.58 4.96
N GLN A 460 11.27 5.62 5.74
CA GLN A 460 12.65 5.10 5.61
C GLN A 460 12.89 4.50 4.21
N PRO A 461 14.14 4.46 3.70
CA PRO A 461 14.43 3.97 2.35
C PRO A 461 13.82 2.59 2.05
N ASN A 462 13.88 1.66 3.03
CA ASN A 462 13.38 0.30 2.89
C ASN A 462 11.95 0.10 3.42
N ALA A 463 11.18 1.17 3.69
CA ALA A 463 9.81 1.08 4.21
C ALA A 463 8.89 0.23 3.32
N HIS A 464 9.17 0.16 2.02
CA HIS A 464 8.41 -0.64 1.06
C HIS A 464 9.01 -2.02 0.75
N MET A 465 10.10 -2.44 1.43
CA MET A 465 10.59 -3.83 1.31
C MET A 465 9.80 -4.77 2.20
N ASN A 466 8.60 -5.15 1.76
CA ASN A 466 7.78 -6.15 2.42
C ASN A 466 8.38 -7.59 2.23
N PRO A 467 7.92 -8.58 3.01
CA PRO A 467 8.37 -9.97 2.88
C PRO A 467 8.26 -10.54 1.46
N GLU A 468 7.19 -10.21 0.74
CA GLU A 468 6.94 -10.64 -0.63
C GLU A 468 8.04 -10.16 -1.59
N ARG A 469 8.36 -8.87 -1.56
CA ARG A 469 9.39 -8.27 -2.41
C ARG A 469 10.77 -8.82 -2.08
N LYS A 470 11.05 -9.14 -0.81
CA LYS A 470 12.28 -9.82 -0.41
C LYS A 470 12.36 -11.23 -1.00
N ALA A 471 11.29 -12.02 -0.91
CA ALA A 471 11.24 -13.36 -1.49
C ALA A 471 11.40 -13.34 -3.01
N ILE A 472 10.71 -12.43 -3.71
CA ILE A 472 10.87 -12.23 -5.16
C ILE A 472 12.31 -11.84 -5.50
N THR A 473 12.92 -10.95 -4.71
CA THR A 473 14.32 -10.54 -4.90
C THR A 473 15.26 -11.74 -4.76
N THR A 474 15.08 -12.59 -3.75
CA THR A 474 15.90 -13.81 -3.57
C THR A 474 15.86 -14.71 -4.81
N VAL A 475 14.67 -14.99 -5.33
CA VAL A 475 14.52 -15.87 -6.51
C VAL A 475 14.97 -15.18 -7.80
N SER A 476 14.77 -13.87 -7.94
CA SER A 476 15.30 -13.08 -9.05
C SER A 476 16.83 -13.08 -9.08
N THR A 477 17.48 -12.93 -7.92
CA THR A 477 18.95 -13.05 -7.77
C THR A 477 19.43 -14.46 -8.10
N LEU A 478 18.75 -15.49 -7.60
CA LEU A 478 19.07 -16.88 -7.91
C LEU A 478 18.98 -17.18 -9.41
N TYR A 479 17.91 -16.75 -10.07
CA TYR A 479 17.82 -16.84 -11.52
C TYR A 479 18.93 -16.04 -12.18
N LYS A 480 19.26 -14.85 -11.66
CA LYS A 480 20.32 -13.99 -12.20
C LYS A 480 21.70 -14.63 -12.17
N ASP A 481 22.03 -15.31 -11.10
CA ASP A 481 23.38 -15.80 -10.86
C ASP A 481 23.53 -17.29 -11.28
N SER A 482 22.52 -17.87 -11.92
CA SER A 482 22.51 -19.27 -12.35
C SER A 482 22.53 -19.43 -13.87
N TYR A 483 22.84 -20.66 -14.30
CA TYR A 483 22.78 -21.08 -15.71
C TYR A 483 21.34 -21.04 -16.29
N LEU A 484 20.33 -20.87 -15.44
CA LEU A 484 18.93 -20.86 -15.86
C LEU A 484 18.60 -19.72 -16.84
N ARG A 485 19.39 -18.66 -16.87
CA ARG A 485 19.20 -17.52 -17.78
C ARG A 485 19.44 -17.84 -19.25
N GLU A 486 20.04 -18.99 -19.55
CA GLU A 486 20.26 -19.42 -20.93
C GLU A 486 18.93 -19.81 -21.61
N TRP A 487 17.89 -20.06 -20.83
CA TRP A 487 16.62 -20.60 -21.29
C TRP A 487 15.48 -19.57 -21.26
N PRO A 488 14.40 -19.78 -22.06
CA PRO A 488 13.20 -18.96 -21.98
C PRO A 488 12.58 -19.00 -20.57
N LEU A 489 12.11 -17.86 -20.09
CA LEU A 489 11.48 -17.71 -18.77
C LEU A 489 9.99 -17.36 -18.92
N TYR A 490 9.16 -18.14 -18.24
CA TYR A 490 7.73 -17.90 -18.07
C TYR A 490 7.47 -17.37 -16.67
N VAL A 491 6.79 -16.24 -16.55
CA VAL A 491 6.63 -15.55 -15.26
C VAL A 491 5.27 -14.88 -15.14
N ASN A 492 4.69 -14.91 -13.93
CA ASN A 492 3.42 -14.27 -13.63
C ASN A 492 3.54 -12.99 -12.78
N HIS A 493 4.75 -12.59 -12.36
CA HIS A 493 4.94 -11.43 -11.48
C HIS A 493 5.94 -10.41 -12.04
N ALA A 494 5.49 -9.18 -12.31
CA ALA A 494 6.30 -8.12 -12.92
C ALA A 494 7.54 -7.73 -12.08
N TRP A 495 7.43 -7.79 -10.75
CA TRP A 495 8.56 -7.51 -9.87
C TRP A 495 9.73 -8.47 -10.02
N PHE A 496 9.55 -9.65 -10.61
CA PHE A 496 10.66 -10.56 -10.81
C PHE A 496 11.83 -9.90 -11.57
N PHE A 497 11.52 -8.99 -12.50
CA PHE A 497 12.50 -8.30 -13.32
C PHE A 497 13.17 -7.13 -12.64
N TRP A 498 12.50 -6.55 -11.63
CA TRP A 498 12.88 -5.26 -11.08
C TRP A 498 14.19 -5.29 -10.27
N PRO A 499 14.37 -6.17 -9.25
CA PRO A 499 15.53 -6.12 -8.37
C PRO A 499 16.85 -6.18 -9.14
N GLN A 500 16.87 -7.03 -10.16
CA GLN A 500 18.05 -7.35 -10.94
C GLN A 500 18.11 -6.65 -12.31
N ASP A 501 17.18 -5.75 -12.60
CA ASP A 501 17.03 -5.03 -13.88
C ASP A 501 17.18 -5.96 -15.09
N LEU A 502 16.45 -7.09 -15.07
CA LEU A 502 16.60 -8.19 -16.04
C LEU A 502 16.14 -7.86 -17.46
N GLY A 503 15.66 -6.62 -17.70
CA GLY A 503 14.99 -6.18 -18.93
C GLY A 503 13.61 -6.84 -19.08
N TYR A 504 12.53 -6.06 -19.09
CA TYR A 504 11.17 -6.57 -19.30
C TYR A 504 10.54 -5.87 -20.50
N PRO A 505 9.92 -6.61 -21.44
CA PRO A 505 10.18 -8.00 -21.84
C PRO A 505 10.81 -8.03 -23.24
N ASP A 506 12.02 -8.57 -23.37
CA ASP A 506 12.36 -9.23 -24.63
C ASP A 506 11.39 -10.39 -24.81
N HIS A 507 10.32 -10.20 -25.58
CA HIS A 507 9.25 -11.18 -25.78
C HIS A 507 9.75 -12.53 -26.33
N ALA A 508 10.96 -12.57 -26.90
CA ALA A 508 11.59 -13.83 -27.29
C ALA A 508 12.00 -14.68 -26.07
N LYS A 509 12.52 -14.02 -25.03
CA LYS A 509 13.07 -14.67 -23.84
C LYS A 509 12.10 -14.72 -22.65
N TYR A 510 11.24 -13.71 -22.52
CA TYR A 510 10.32 -13.57 -21.39
C TYR A 510 8.87 -13.66 -21.85
N ARG A 511 8.15 -14.63 -21.28
CA ARG A 511 6.77 -14.95 -21.67
C ARG A 511 5.84 -14.89 -20.46
N VAL A 512 4.61 -14.42 -20.70
CA VAL A 512 3.57 -14.42 -19.66
C VAL A 512 3.23 -15.87 -19.31
N LEU A 513 3.19 -16.17 -18.01
CA LEU A 513 2.83 -17.50 -17.53
C LEU A 513 1.32 -17.72 -17.60
N ASN A 514 0.90 -18.57 -18.54
CA ASN A 514 -0.47 -19.09 -18.65
C ASN A 514 -0.44 -20.55 -19.16
N LYS A 515 -1.57 -21.25 -19.05
CA LYS A 515 -1.69 -22.68 -19.43
C LYS A 515 -1.31 -22.95 -20.89
N ALA A 516 -1.80 -22.15 -21.84
CA ALA A 516 -1.50 -22.33 -23.27
C ALA A 516 -0.01 -22.12 -23.58
N ALA A 517 0.61 -21.15 -22.91
CA ALA A 517 2.02 -20.84 -23.05
C ALA A 517 2.92 -21.95 -22.47
N LEU A 518 2.47 -22.64 -21.41
CA LEU A 518 3.17 -23.80 -20.83
C LEU A 518 3.11 -25.04 -21.72
N ASP A 519 1.97 -25.28 -22.37
CA ASP A 519 1.78 -26.43 -23.26
C ASP A 519 2.74 -26.39 -24.46
N THR A 520 3.00 -25.18 -24.96
CA THR A 520 3.90 -24.92 -26.10
C THR A 520 5.34 -24.58 -25.69
N ALA A 521 5.66 -24.58 -24.39
CA ALA A 521 6.99 -24.24 -23.91
C ALA A 521 8.04 -25.27 -24.35
N GLU A 522 9.23 -24.79 -24.72
CA GLU A 522 10.37 -25.63 -25.11
C GLU A 522 10.95 -26.37 -23.89
N VAL A 523 11.60 -27.52 -24.12
CA VAL A 523 12.35 -28.22 -23.07
C VAL A 523 13.41 -27.27 -22.49
N HIS A 524 13.69 -27.40 -21.19
CA HIS A 524 14.54 -26.51 -20.38
C HIS A 524 13.99 -25.12 -20.08
N SER A 525 12.82 -24.74 -20.63
CA SER A 525 12.16 -23.48 -20.25
C SER A 525 11.97 -23.39 -18.74
N VAL A 526 12.25 -22.22 -18.18
CA VAL A 526 12.17 -21.92 -16.76
C VAL A 526 10.80 -21.30 -16.48
N VAL A 527 10.19 -21.67 -15.36
CA VAL A 527 8.90 -21.14 -14.93
C VAL A 527 9.05 -20.56 -13.53
N PHE A 528 8.89 -19.25 -13.41
CA PHE A 528 8.67 -18.57 -12.14
C PHE A 528 7.17 -18.49 -11.90
N TRP A 529 6.70 -19.21 -10.89
CA TRP A 529 5.32 -19.17 -10.45
C TRP A 529 5.23 -18.59 -9.05
N GLU A 530 4.29 -17.68 -8.82
CA GLU A 530 3.87 -17.29 -7.47
C GLU A 530 2.34 -17.25 -7.33
N ASN A 531 1.84 -17.24 -6.09
CA ASN A 531 0.41 -17.44 -5.81
C ASN A 531 -0.47 -16.18 -5.92
N HIS A 532 0.03 -14.96 -5.74
CA HIS A 532 -0.77 -13.72 -5.76
C HIS A 532 -1.27 -13.33 -7.16
N TYR A 533 -0.46 -13.53 -8.20
CA TYR A 533 -0.81 -13.28 -9.61
C TYR A 533 -1.21 -14.55 -10.37
N SER A 534 -1.28 -15.71 -9.71
CA SER A 534 -1.79 -16.96 -10.30
C SER A 534 -3.20 -16.86 -10.91
N GLN A 535 -3.99 -15.86 -10.52
CA GLN A 535 -5.35 -15.57 -11.01
C GLN A 535 -5.52 -14.13 -11.54
N ARG A 536 -4.43 -13.38 -11.74
CA ARG A 536 -4.46 -11.97 -12.16
C ARG A 536 -3.61 -11.79 -13.41
N LEU A 537 -3.83 -10.70 -14.16
CA LEU A 537 -3.03 -10.31 -15.33
C LEU A 537 -2.75 -11.49 -16.30
N GLN A 538 -3.81 -12.11 -16.82
CA GLN A 538 -3.76 -13.28 -17.73
C GLN A 538 -3.27 -14.60 -17.08
N GLY A 539 -2.90 -14.59 -15.80
CA GLY A 539 -2.56 -15.79 -15.04
C GLY A 539 -3.77 -16.71 -14.83
N ASN A 540 -3.62 -17.97 -15.23
CA ASN A 540 -4.62 -19.03 -15.03
C ASN A 540 -3.99 -20.37 -14.59
N VAL A 541 -2.76 -20.32 -14.07
CA VAL A 541 -1.97 -21.48 -13.64
C VAL A 541 -1.96 -21.54 -12.11
N GLN A 542 -2.50 -22.61 -11.55
CA GLN A 542 -2.39 -22.92 -10.13
C GLN A 542 -1.15 -23.81 -9.88
N ILE A 543 -0.59 -23.78 -8.67
CA ILE A 543 0.55 -24.65 -8.33
C ILE A 543 0.21 -26.14 -8.51
N ALA A 544 -1.04 -26.51 -8.25
CA ALA A 544 -1.54 -27.86 -8.47
C ALA A 544 -1.53 -28.27 -9.95
N ASP A 545 -1.63 -27.32 -10.88
CA ASP A 545 -1.47 -27.61 -12.31
C ASP A 545 -0.02 -27.97 -12.63
N LEU A 546 0.95 -27.27 -12.03
CA LEU A 546 2.39 -27.55 -12.19
C LEU A 546 2.78 -28.90 -11.56
N TYR A 547 2.28 -29.22 -10.36
CA TYR A 547 2.59 -30.51 -9.71
C TYR A 547 1.96 -31.73 -10.40
N LYS A 548 0.88 -31.56 -11.17
CA LYS A 548 0.28 -32.67 -11.95
C LYS A 548 1.07 -32.99 -13.21
N ARG A 549 1.92 -32.07 -13.67
CA ARG A 549 2.70 -32.19 -14.90
C ARG A 549 3.97 -33.00 -14.64
N LYS A 550 4.15 -34.08 -15.40
CA LYS A 550 5.36 -34.91 -15.34
C LYS A 550 6.58 -34.24 -15.98
N ASP A 551 6.34 -33.28 -16.88
CA ASP A 551 7.35 -32.52 -17.60
C ASP A 551 7.83 -31.28 -16.82
N MET A 552 7.39 -31.08 -15.57
CA MET A 552 7.77 -29.92 -14.74
C MET A 552 8.50 -30.36 -13.48
N VAL A 553 9.72 -29.87 -13.31
CA VAL A 553 10.55 -30.15 -12.13
C VAL A 553 10.71 -28.90 -11.32
N GLU A 554 10.26 -28.93 -10.07
CA GLU A 554 10.51 -27.84 -9.13
C GLU A 554 11.98 -27.87 -8.68
N LEU A 555 12.69 -26.77 -8.91
CA LEU A 555 14.10 -26.58 -8.57
C LEU A 555 14.26 -25.86 -7.23
N SER A 556 13.35 -24.94 -6.90
CA SER A 556 13.39 -24.18 -5.64
C SER A 556 12.00 -23.73 -5.24
N HIS A 557 11.68 -23.89 -3.96
CA HIS A 557 10.42 -23.48 -3.34
C HIS A 557 10.70 -22.45 -2.24
N VAL A 558 10.13 -21.25 -2.34
CA VAL A 558 10.37 -20.15 -1.40
C VAL A 558 9.04 -19.66 -0.83
N MET A 559 8.95 -19.55 0.49
CA MET A 559 7.84 -18.89 1.17
C MET A 559 8.25 -17.50 1.64
N GLY A 560 7.34 -16.54 1.52
CA GLY A 560 7.50 -15.23 2.17
C GLY A 560 7.39 -15.39 3.69
N SER A 561 8.12 -14.56 4.44
CA SER A 561 8.15 -14.66 5.91
C SER A 561 6.80 -14.39 6.61
N ASP A 562 5.78 -13.92 5.88
CA ASP A 562 4.42 -13.76 6.38
C ASP A 562 3.51 -14.96 6.03
N HIS A 563 4.08 -16.00 5.42
CA HIS A 563 3.45 -17.25 4.97
C HIS A 563 2.27 -17.04 3.99
N ARG A 564 2.21 -15.88 3.33
CA ARG A 564 1.16 -15.55 2.35
C ARG A 564 1.63 -15.72 0.92
N LEU A 565 2.87 -15.35 0.64
CA LEU A 565 3.47 -15.54 -0.67
C LEU A 565 4.16 -16.91 -0.74
N THR A 566 3.88 -17.64 -1.81
CA THR A 566 4.61 -18.85 -2.17
C THR A 566 5.15 -18.68 -3.59
N ILE A 567 6.43 -18.99 -3.78
CA ILE A 567 7.12 -18.92 -5.06
C ILE A 567 7.69 -20.31 -5.37
N GLY A 568 7.39 -20.83 -6.54
CA GLY A 568 8.04 -22.03 -7.09
C GLY A 568 8.81 -21.67 -8.36
N LEU A 569 10.07 -22.08 -8.40
CA LEU A 569 10.92 -22.02 -9.59
C LEU A 569 10.98 -23.41 -10.20
N PHE A 570 10.43 -23.58 -11.40
CA PHE A 570 10.38 -24.84 -12.11
C PHE A 570 11.21 -24.78 -13.38
N GLN A 571 11.55 -25.96 -13.90
CA GLN A 571 12.13 -26.12 -15.22
C GLN A 571 11.48 -27.28 -15.95
N LYS A 572 11.17 -27.06 -17.22
CA LYS A 572 10.57 -28.06 -18.10
C LYS A 572 11.61 -29.11 -18.50
N VAL A 573 11.25 -30.39 -18.46
CA VAL A 573 12.13 -31.52 -18.82
C VAL A 573 11.49 -32.43 -19.86
N ASP A 574 12.34 -33.18 -20.57
CA ASP A 574 11.87 -34.29 -21.39
C ASP A 574 11.53 -35.49 -20.49
N THR A 575 10.26 -35.88 -20.49
CA THR A 575 9.76 -37.01 -19.69
C THR A 575 10.29 -38.37 -20.12
N THR A 576 10.87 -38.48 -21.32
CA THR A 576 11.38 -39.75 -21.86
C THR A 576 12.81 -40.08 -21.44
N ALA A 577 13.57 -39.08 -20.95
CA ALA A 577 15.01 -39.20 -20.72
C ALA A 577 15.42 -39.46 -19.25
N GLY A 578 14.49 -39.45 -18.29
CA GLY A 578 14.82 -39.60 -16.87
C GLY A 578 15.51 -38.37 -16.26
N ASP A 579 15.39 -37.21 -16.91
CA ASP A 579 16.16 -35.99 -16.64
C ASP A 579 15.85 -35.31 -15.31
N ALA A 580 14.70 -35.57 -14.70
CA ALA A 580 14.23 -34.80 -13.54
C ALA A 580 15.19 -34.88 -12.34
N ARG A 581 15.68 -36.08 -12.00
CA ARG A 581 16.64 -36.26 -10.91
C ARG A 581 17.98 -35.61 -11.24
N VAL A 582 18.49 -35.84 -12.44
CA VAL A 582 19.78 -35.28 -12.91
C VAL A 582 19.73 -33.75 -12.91
N LEU A 583 18.61 -33.17 -13.32
CA LEU A 583 18.41 -31.74 -13.33
C LEU A 583 18.45 -31.15 -11.92
N ARG A 584 17.75 -31.77 -10.98
CA ARG A 584 17.76 -31.33 -9.58
C ARG A 584 19.14 -31.47 -8.95
N GLU A 585 19.82 -32.60 -9.16
CA GLU A 585 21.19 -32.80 -8.68
C GLU A 585 22.16 -31.75 -9.25
N ARG A 586 22.04 -31.44 -10.55
CA ARG A 586 22.82 -30.36 -11.19
C ARG A 586 22.54 -29.01 -10.53
N PHE A 587 21.27 -28.67 -10.31
CA PHE A 587 20.87 -27.41 -9.69
C PHE A 587 21.38 -27.29 -8.25
N MET A 588 21.20 -28.33 -7.43
CA MET A 588 21.65 -28.36 -6.04
C MET A 588 23.17 -28.39 -5.92
N LYS A 589 23.89 -29.01 -6.87
CA LYS A 589 25.35 -28.94 -6.92
C LYS A 589 25.86 -27.54 -7.26
N ALA A 590 25.15 -26.81 -8.12
CA ALA A 590 25.46 -25.42 -8.44
C ALA A 590 25.09 -24.46 -7.28
N HIS A 591 24.09 -24.84 -6.48
CA HIS A 591 23.56 -24.03 -5.37
C HIS A 591 23.43 -24.84 -4.07
N PRO A 592 24.56 -25.30 -3.47
CA PRO A 592 24.56 -26.25 -2.35
C PRO A 592 23.94 -25.72 -1.06
N ASP A 593 23.85 -24.39 -0.93
CA ASP A 593 23.29 -23.69 0.23
C ASP A 593 21.87 -23.16 -0.03
N ASN A 594 21.25 -23.53 -1.16
CA ASN A 594 19.90 -23.08 -1.49
C ASN A 594 18.85 -23.88 -0.70
N MET A 595 18.36 -23.27 0.37
CA MET A 595 17.30 -23.80 1.23
C MET A 595 16.03 -24.16 0.47
N GLY A 596 15.64 -23.33 -0.50
CA GLY A 596 14.45 -23.56 -1.31
C GLY A 596 14.55 -24.80 -2.19
N ALA A 597 15.76 -25.19 -2.62
CA ALA A 597 15.99 -26.39 -3.41
C ALA A 597 15.79 -27.66 -2.58
N TYR A 598 16.35 -27.72 -1.37
CA TYR A 598 16.08 -28.80 -0.42
C TYR A 598 14.61 -28.83 -0.03
N TYR A 599 13.95 -27.67 0.10
CA TYR A 599 12.53 -27.64 0.40
C TYR A 599 11.66 -28.19 -0.74
N ALA A 600 11.95 -27.82 -1.99
CA ALA A 600 11.28 -28.37 -3.17
C ALA A 600 11.42 -29.91 -3.23
N GLN A 601 12.63 -30.42 -2.94
CA GLN A 601 12.90 -31.85 -2.87
C GLN A 601 12.12 -32.54 -1.73
N ASN A 602 12.15 -31.95 -0.53
CA ASN A 602 11.40 -32.43 0.63
C ASN A 602 9.90 -32.55 0.33
N LEU A 603 9.31 -31.53 -0.30
CA LEU A 603 7.90 -31.52 -0.69
C LEU A 603 7.57 -32.64 -1.68
N GLU A 604 8.49 -32.96 -2.60
CA GLU A 604 8.33 -34.10 -3.51
C GLU A 604 8.39 -35.44 -2.79
N HIS A 605 9.41 -35.65 -1.93
CA HIS A 605 9.52 -36.86 -1.13
C HIS A 605 8.27 -37.06 -0.25
N ALA A 606 7.78 -36.00 0.39
CA ALA A 606 6.54 -36.03 1.16
C ALA A 606 5.31 -36.41 0.31
N ARG A 607 5.15 -35.84 -0.89
CA ARG A 607 4.06 -36.21 -1.82
C ARG A 607 4.12 -37.68 -2.25
N ASN A 608 5.33 -38.22 -2.38
CA ASN A 608 5.59 -39.62 -2.75
C ASN A 608 5.59 -40.56 -1.53
N LYS A 609 5.26 -40.07 -0.32
CA LYS A 609 5.28 -40.82 0.95
C LYS A 609 6.66 -41.40 1.32
N LEU A 610 7.72 -40.79 0.80
CA LEU A 610 9.12 -41.07 1.12
C LEU A 610 9.51 -40.27 2.37
N HIS A 611 8.91 -40.61 3.51
CA HIS A 611 8.99 -39.80 4.72
C HIS A 611 10.40 -39.77 5.35
N ALA A 612 11.21 -40.83 5.14
CA ALA A 612 12.58 -40.89 5.64
C ALA A 612 13.51 -39.97 4.86
N GLU A 613 13.39 -39.96 3.53
CA GLU A 613 14.12 -39.08 2.64
C GLU A 613 13.71 -37.62 2.85
N ALA A 614 12.41 -37.36 3.03
CA ALA A 614 11.91 -36.03 3.39
C ALA A 614 12.55 -35.53 4.70
N LEU A 615 12.69 -36.39 5.72
CA LEU A 615 13.36 -36.02 6.97
C LEU A 615 14.82 -35.62 6.73
N VAL A 616 15.56 -36.35 5.88
CA VAL A 616 16.96 -36.02 5.55
C VAL A 616 17.06 -34.64 4.91
N ASP A 617 16.19 -34.32 3.96
CA ASP A 617 16.17 -33.00 3.31
C ASP A 617 15.84 -31.89 4.31
N ALA A 618 14.90 -32.15 5.22
CA ALA A 618 14.53 -31.19 6.27
C ALA A 618 15.67 -30.94 7.26
N GLN A 619 16.36 -31.99 7.68
CA GLN A 619 17.55 -31.87 8.54
C GLN A 619 18.69 -31.14 7.84
N ARG A 620 18.82 -31.31 6.52
CA ARG A 620 19.80 -30.55 5.73
C ARG A 620 19.49 -29.06 5.73
N MET A 621 18.22 -28.67 5.58
CA MET A 621 17.78 -27.29 5.75
C MET A 621 18.12 -26.77 7.16
N VAL A 622 17.71 -27.47 8.21
CA VAL A 622 17.97 -27.06 9.60
C VAL A 622 19.47 -26.95 9.92
N ALA A 623 20.31 -27.76 9.27
CA ALA A 623 21.77 -27.71 9.41
C ALA A 623 22.39 -26.48 8.72
N LEU A 624 21.83 -26.06 7.58
CA LEU A 624 22.27 -24.85 6.86
C LEU A 624 21.83 -23.59 7.60
N ASP A 625 20.58 -23.56 8.06
CA ASP A 625 20.04 -22.48 8.88
C ASP A 625 19.04 -23.00 9.91
N SER A 626 19.50 -23.02 11.17
CA SER A 626 18.69 -23.43 12.31
C SER A 626 17.53 -22.46 12.62
N THR A 627 17.51 -21.28 12.00
CA THR A 627 16.43 -20.29 12.13
C THR A 627 15.48 -20.27 10.93
N TYR A 628 15.66 -21.18 9.96
CA TYR A 628 14.74 -21.31 8.83
C TYR A 628 13.45 -22.03 9.23
N VAL A 629 12.35 -21.28 9.32
CA VAL A 629 11.06 -21.76 9.83
C VAL A 629 10.53 -22.94 9.01
N GLU A 630 10.59 -22.85 7.68
CA GLU A 630 10.08 -23.88 6.77
C GLU A 630 10.88 -25.18 6.90
N GLY A 631 12.18 -25.10 7.18
CA GLY A 631 13.03 -26.27 7.43
C GLY A 631 12.64 -27.03 8.70
N VAL A 632 12.45 -26.29 9.81
CA VAL A 632 12.00 -26.88 11.09
C VAL A 632 10.57 -27.41 11.00
N LEU A 633 9.70 -26.73 10.24
CA LEU A 633 8.34 -27.19 9.98
C LEU A 633 8.33 -28.48 9.17
N ALA A 634 9.13 -28.56 8.10
CA ALA A 634 9.29 -29.77 7.29
C ALA A 634 9.87 -30.94 8.12
N GLU A 635 10.80 -30.66 9.04
CA GLU A 635 11.35 -31.64 9.97
C GLU A 635 10.26 -32.18 10.91
N GLY A 636 9.46 -31.29 11.51
CA GLY A 636 8.35 -31.68 12.36
C GLY A 636 7.29 -32.51 11.64
N GLN A 637 6.96 -32.15 10.40
CA GLN A 637 6.03 -32.92 9.56
C GLN A 637 6.59 -34.30 9.21
N ALA A 638 7.87 -34.39 8.83
CA ALA A 638 8.50 -35.67 8.49
C ALA A 638 8.58 -36.60 9.71
N PHE A 639 8.92 -36.08 10.90
CA PHE A 639 8.85 -36.85 12.14
C PHE A 639 7.42 -37.34 12.43
N PHE A 640 6.41 -36.49 12.23
CA PHE A 640 5.03 -36.86 12.45
C PHE A 640 4.60 -38.02 11.54
N ASP A 641 4.94 -37.94 10.25
CA ASP A 641 4.60 -38.98 9.27
C ASP A 641 5.34 -40.31 9.53
N LEU A 642 6.54 -40.25 10.13
CA LEU A 642 7.30 -41.40 10.61
C LEU A 642 6.80 -41.95 11.96
N ASN A 643 5.69 -41.43 12.50
CA ASN A 643 5.15 -41.73 13.83
C ASN A 643 6.12 -41.42 15.00
N ARG A 644 7.12 -40.56 14.78
CA ARG A 644 8.06 -40.05 15.79
C ARG A 644 7.48 -38.81 16.46
N PHE A 645 6.36 -39.01 17.15
CA PHE A 645 5.54 -37.94 17.71
C PHE A 645 6.25 -37.04 18.75
N PRO A 646 7.14 -37.55 19.62
CA PRO A 646 7.90 -36.70 20.54
C PRO A 646 8.79 -35.68 19.80
N GLU A 647 9.53 -36.12 18.78
CA GLU A 647 10.41 -35.25 17.98
C GLU A 647 9.61 -34.29 17.10
N ALA A 648 8.48 -34.74 16.56
CA ALA A 648 7.54 -33.88 15.83
C ALA A 648 7.03 -32.73 16.73
N GLN A 649 6.58 -33.07 17.94
CA GLN A 649 6.13 -32.08 18.93
C GLN A 649 7.22 -31.05 19.22
N GLN A 650 8.46 -31.49 19.48
CA GLN A 650 9.58 -30.60 19.77
C GLN A 650 9.86 -29.62 18.62
N SER A 651 9.77 -30.11 17.38
CA SER A 651 9.98 -29.31 16.17
C SER A 651 8.86 -28.26 16.00
N PHE A 652 7.59 -28.63 16.19
CA PHE A 652 6.48 -27.68 16.12
C PHE A 652 6.52 -26.63 17.25
N GLU A 653 6.93 -27.02 18.46
CA GLU A 653 7.15 -26.06 19.56
C GLU A 653 8.29 -25.09 19.24
N ARG A 654 9.34 -25.56 18.55
CA ARG A 654 10.42 -24.70 18.07
C ARG A 654 9.92 -23.70 17.03
N VAL A 655 9.07 -24.12 16.10
CA VAL A 655 8.42 -23.21 15.14
C VAL A 655 7.64 -22.11 15.87
N LEU A 656 6.82 -22.44 16.88
CA LEU A 656 6.06 -21.44 17.66
C LEU A 656 6.95 -20.47 18.44
N ARG A 657 8.15 -20.90 18.88
CA ARG A 657 9.14 -20.00 19.51
C ARG A 657 9.76 -19.04 18.51
N MET A 658 9.92 -19.46 17.26
CA MET A 658 10.51 -18.66 16.18
C MET A 658 9.50 -17.70 15.57
N ASP A 659 8.26 -18.16 15.37
CA ASP A 659 7.17 -17.39 14.80
C ASP A 659 5.86 -17.67 15.56
N THR A 660 5.51 -16.75 16.44
CA THR A 660 4.27 -16.81 17.24
C THR A 660 3.01 -16.57 16.39
N ALA A 661 3.14 -16.06 15.16
CA ALA A 661 2.01 -15.88 14.26
C ALA A 661 1.51 -17.21 13.67
N LEU A 662 2.35 -18.25 13.68
CA LEU A 662 2.00 -19.62 13.27
C LEU A 662 1.22 -20.39 14.34
N HIS A 663 0.25 -19.73 14.99
CA HIS A 663 -0.66 -20.32 15.98
C HIS A 663 -1.33 -21.63 15.51
N THR A 664 -1.41 -21.84 14.19
CA THR A 664 -1.85 -23.11 13.59
C THR A 664 -1.03 -24.32 13.99
N MET A 665 0.23 -24.16 14.39
CA MET A 665 1.09 -25.26 14.84
C MET A 665 0.64 -25.86 16.17
N GLU A 666 -0.16 -25.16 16.97
CA GLU A 666 -0.71 -25.70 18.21
C GLU A 666 -1.64 -26.89 17.98
N TYR A 667 -2.33 -26.91 16.84
CA TYR A 667 -3.09 -28.08 16.42
C TYR A 667 -2.16 -29.28 16.13
N SER A 668 -1.04 -29.07 15.43
CA SER A 668 -0.04 -30.12 15.15
C SER A 668 0.63 -30.65 16.42
N ILE A 669 0.91 -29.77 17.38
CA ILE A 669 1.38 -30.13 18.73
C ILE A 669 0.33 -30.97 19.44
N ALA A 670 -0.92 -30.52 19.46
CA ALA A 670 -2.01 -31.24 20.11
C ALA A 670 -2.23 -32.63 19.50
N LEU A 671 -2.15 -32.74 18.18
CA LEU A 671 -2.28 -34.01 17.48
C LEU A 671 -1.12 -34.95 17.83
N SER A 672 0.12 -34.42 17.88
CA SER A 672 1.30 -35.17 18.31
C SER A 672 1.18 -35.65 19.76
N GLN A 673 0.67 -34.81 20.67
CA GLN A 673 0.41 -35.16 22.07
C GLN A 673 -0.69 -36.22 22.19
N PHE A 674 -1.76 -36.10 21.39
CA PHE A 674 -2.84 -37.09 21.36
C PHE A 674 -2.34 -38.46 20.92
N ARG A 675 -1.48 -38.51 19.88
CA ARG A 675 -0.86 -39.77 19.41
C ARG A 675 0.11 -40.38 20.43
N GLN A 676 0.65 -39.57 21.33
CA GLN A 676 1.44 -40.03 22.49
C GLN A 676 0.56 -40.44 23.70
N ASN A 677 -0.77 -40.44 23.58
CA ASN A 677 -1.72 -40.64 24.68
C ASN A 677 -1.64 -39.57 25.81
N LYS A 678 -1.03 -38.41 25.54
CA LYS A 678 -0.98 -37.27 26.46
C LYS A 678 -2.26 -36.44 26.36
N PHE A 679 -3.41 -37.05 26.65
CA PHE A 679 -4.73 -36.45 26.45
C PHE A 679 -4.95 -35.12 27.20
N PRO A 680 -4.48 -34.93 28.47
CA PRO A 680 -4.61 -33.64 29.14
C PRO A 680 -3.88 -32.49 28.43
N ASP A 681 -2.68 -32.75 27.92
CA ASP A 681 -1.88 -31.75 27.22
C ASP A 681 -2.47 -31.45 25.85
N ALA A 682 -2.89 -32.49 25.12
CA ALA A 682 -3.57 -32.35 23.83
C ALA A 682 -4.81 -31.46 23.94
N VAL A 683 -5.67 -31.71 24.94
CA VAL A 683 -6.86 -30.87 25.20
C VAL A 683 -6.46 -29.41 25.44
N ARG A 684 -5.43 -29.16 26.26
CA ARG A 684 -4.95 -27.80 26.55
C ARG A 684 -4.47 -27.09 25.29
N SER A 685 -3.67 -27.77 24.47
CA SER A 685 -3.12 -27.24 23.22
C SER A 685 -4.23 -26.94 22.20
N VAL A 686 -5.23 -27.84 22.02
CA VAL A 686 -6.37 -27.56 21.14
C VAL A 686 -7.24 -26.40 21.66
N GLN A 687 -7.45 -26.30 22.98
CA GLN A 687 -8.18 -25.18 23.55
C GLN A 687 -7.46 -23.85 23.30
N HIS A 688 -6.14 -23.82 23.38
CA HIS A 688 -5.35 -22.65 23.06
C HIS A 688 -5.46 -22.32 21.56
N TYR A 689 -5.37 -23.33 20.68
CA TYR A 689 -5.62 -23.18 19.25
C TYR A 689 -6.97 -22.51 18.95
N LEU A 690 -8.05 -22.99 19.58
CA LEU A 690 -9.41 -22.50 19.40
C LEU A 690 -9.69 -21.10 19.97
N LYS A 691 -8.85 -20.58 20.88
CA LYS A 691 -8.96 -19.19 21.37
C LYS A 691 -8.62 -18.16 20.27
N GLY A 692 -7.84 -18.53 19.25
CA GLY A 692 -7.40 -17.67 18.15
C GLY A 692 -8.47 -17.31 17.10
N ALA A 693 -9.76 -17.31 17.46
CA ALA A 693 -10.93 -17.00 16.63
C ALA A 693 -11.22 -17.92 15.42
N LYS A 694 -10.43 -18.99 15.18
CA LYS A 694 -10.67 -19.95 14.09
C LYS A 694 -11.49 -21.15 14.58
N ARG A 695 -12.74 -21.27 14.11
CA ARG A 695 -13.54 -22.49 14.24
C ARG A 695 -13.03 -23.53 13.23
N SER A 696 -12.54 -24.67 13.68
CA SER A 696 -12.12 -25.79 12.83
C SER A 696 -12.81 -27.07 13.31
N LYS A 697 -13.42 -27.82 12.39
CA LYS A 697 -14.06 -29.09 12.71
C LYS A 697 -13.02 -30.10 13.21
N GLU A 698 -11.85 -30.15 12.60
CA GLU A 698 -10.75 -31.05 12.95
C GLU A 698 -10.25 -30.80 14.38
N ALA A 699 -10.21 -29.53 14.81
CA ALA A 699 -9.87 -29.16 16.18
C ALA A 699 -10.95 -29.57 17.18
N TYR A 700 -12.24 -29.33 16.89
CA TYR A 700 -13.32 -29.78 17.79
C TYR A 700 -13.43 -31.30 17.85
N GLU A 701 -13.11 -32.01 16.78
CA GLU A 701 -13.02 -33.48 16.77
C GLU A 701 -11.91 -33.96 17.72
N LEU A 702 -10.70 -33.40 17.59
CA LEU A 702 -9.56 -33.74 18.45
C LEU A 702 -9.83 -33.37 19.92
N LEU A 703 -10.49 -32.25 20.18
CA LEU A 703 -10.91 -31.83 21.52
C LEU A 703 -11.95 -32.80 22.12
N GLY A 704 -12.96 -33.19 21.33
CA GLY A 704 -13.99 -34.14 21.75
C GLY A 704 -13.41 -35.52 22.04
N ALA A 705 -12.53 -36.02 21.18
CA ALA A 705 -11.80 -37.26 21.40
C ALA A 705 -10.91 -37.18 22.65
N GLY A 706 -10.19 -36.07 22.85
CA GLY A 706 -9.38 -35.84 24.04
C GLY A 706 -10.20 -35.91 25.32
N TYR A 707 -11.36 -35.23 25.36
CA TYR A 707 -12.27 -35.31 26.51
C TYR A 707 -12.88 -36.69 26.72
N TYR A 708 -13.18 -37.41 25.64
CA TYR A 708 -13.68 -38.78 25.71
C TYR A 708 -12.67 -39.71 26.41
N HIS A 709 -11.40 -39.65 26.03
CA HIS A 709 -10.34 -40.44 26.69
C HIS A 709 -10.09 -40.01 28.14
N LEU A 710 -10.38 -38.76 28.48
CA LEU A 710 -10.37 -38.26 29.86
C LEU A 710 -11.66 -38.56 30.65
N GLN A 711 -12.61 -39.28 30.05
CA GLN A 711 -13.94 -39.60 30.61
C GLN A 711 -14.77 -38.35 30.96
N LYS A 712 -14.46 -37.19 30.37
CA LYS A 712 -15.20 -35.94 30.52
C LYS A 712 -16.30 -35.85 29.47
N TYR A 713 -17.27 -36.75 29.56
CA TYR A 713 -18.24 -36.99 28.49
C TYR A 713 -19.12 -35.77 28.17
N ASP A 714 -19.53 -34.95 29.15
CA ASP A 714 -20.30 -33.72 28.88
C ASP A 714 -19.51 -32.72 28.02
N SER A 715 -18.21 -32.58 28.31
CA SER A 715 -17.30 -31.71 27.53
C SER A 715 -17.06 -32.28 26.14
N ALA A 716 -16.92 -33.61 26.02
CA ALA A 716 -16.79 -34.28 24.72
C ALA A 716 -18.04 -34.10 23.86
N ALA A 717 -19.24 -34.28 24.43
CA ALA A 717 -20.50 -34.08 23.73
C ALA A 717 -20.69 -32.62 23.27
N THR A 718 -20.23 -31.66 24.08
CA THR A 718 -20.22 -30.24 23.72
C THR A 718 -19.28 -29.96 22.55
N ALA A 719 -18.06 -30.48 22.58
CA ALA A 719 -17.07 -30.31 21.50
C ALA A 719 -17.57 -30.93 20.18
N PHE A 720 -18.13 -32.14 20.19
CA PHE A 720 -18.75 -32.72 19.00
C PHE A 720 -20.03 -31.96 18.57
N GLY A 721 -20.73 -31.30 19.49
CA GLY A 721 -21.79 -30.36 19.16
C GLY A 721 -21.31 -29.16 18.35
N GLU A 722 -20.16 -28.58 18.71
CA GLU A 722 -19.52 -27.50 17.93
C GLU A 722 -19.02 -27.99 16.57
N TYR A 723 -18.48 -29.22 16.49
CA TYR A 723 -18.16 -29.86 15.20
C TYR A 723 -19.39 -29.88 14.27
N ILE A 724 -20.53 -30.36 14.77
CA ILE A 724 -21.77 -30.48 14.01
C ILE A 724 -22.30 -29.11 13.54
N LYS A 725 -22.10 -28.04 14.33
CA LYS A 725 -22.47 -26.69 13.90
C LYS A 725 -21.63 -26.19 12.71
N ILE A 726 -20.39 -26.66 12.58
CA ILE A 726 -19.47 -26.30 11.49
C ILE A 726 -19.73 -27.19 10.26
N ASP A 727 -19.81 -28.51 10.46
CA ASP A 727 -20.02 -29.50 9.40
C ASP A 727 -21.14 -30.48 9.77
N GLY A 728 -22.37 -29.97 9.70
CA GLY A 728 -23.56 -30.75 10.01
C GLY A 728 -23.92 -31.80 8.95
N ARG A 729 -23.23 -31.82 7.81
CA ARG A 729 -23.42 -32.82 6.73
C ARG A 729 -22.54 -34.05 6.94
N SER A 730 -21.39 -33.91 7.60
CA SER A 730 -20.54 -35.03 8.00
C SER A 730 -21.22 -35.92 9.05
N ALA A 731 -21.29 -37.22 8.79
CA ALA A 731 -21.80 -38.20 9.74
C ALA A 731 -20.89 -38.37 10.97
N VAL A 732 -19.59 -38.05 10.84
CA VAL A 732 -18.56 -38.26 11.87
C VAL A 732 -18.91 -37.55 13.18
N GLY A 733 -19.31 -36.27 13.11
CA GLY A 733 -19.66 -35.50 14.30
C GLY A 733 -20.85 -36.07 15.07
N TRP A 734 -21.89 -36.49 14.33
CA TRP A 734 -23.09 -37.10 14.91
C TRP A 734 -22.79 -38.47 15.53
N LEU A 735 -22.01 -39.31 14.84
CA LEU A 735 -21.62 -40.63 15.33
C LEU A 735 -20.75 -40.53 16.58
N ASN A 736 -19.79 -39.61 16.59
CA ASN A 736 -18.93 -39.39 17.76
C ASN A 736 -19.74 -38.87 18.95
N ARG A 737 -20.64 -37.89 18.74
CA ARG A 737 -21.53 -37.41 19.82
C ARG A 737 -22.48 -38.48 20.33
N ALA A 738 -23.05 -39.30 19.43
CA ALA A 738 -23.87 -40.45 19.82
C ALA A 738 -23.09 -41.42 20.71
N SER A 739 -21.86 -41.75 20.32
CA SER A 739 -20.97 -42.64 21.10
C SER A 739 -20.69 -42.08 22.50
N VAL A 740 -20.46 -40.76 22.62
CA VAL A 740 -20.32 -40.11 23.94
C VAL A 740 -21.62 -40.16 24.74
N ARG A 741 -22.77 -39.88 24.12
CA ARG A 741 -24.09 -39.94 24.77
C ARG A 741 -24.44 -41.34 25.25
N MET A 742 -24.00 -42.38 24.53
CA MET A 742 -24.11 -43.77 24.98
C MET A 742 -23.32 -44.01 26.26
N GLN A 743 -22.09 -43.49 26.37
CA GLN A 743 -21.30 -43.58 27.61
C GLN A 743 -21.92 -42.81 28.78
N MET A 744 -22.64 -41.72 28.50
CA MET A 744 -23.41 -40.98 29.50
C MET A 744 -24.75 -41.64 29.89
N GLY A 745 -25.12 -42.76 29.26
CA GLY A 745 -26.43 -43.40 29.47
C GLY A 745 -27.61 -42.63 28.85
N GLN A 746 -27.36 -41.63 28.01
CA GLN A 746 -28.38 -40.82 27.35
C GLN A 746 -28.91 -41.54 26.10
N VAL A 747 -29.71 -42.59 26.32
CA VAL A 747 -30.18 -43.50 25.26
C VAL A 747 -30.97 -42.77 24.16
N ASP A 748 -31.96 -41.96 24.52
CA ASP A 748 -32.82 -41.28 23.53
C ASP A 748 -32.08 -40.21 22.72
N PRO A 749 -31.28 -39.32 23.34
CA PRO A 749 -30.42 -38.40 22.59
C PRO A 749 -29.39 -39.12 21.69
N ALA A 750 -28.87 -40.28 22.11
CA ALA A 750 -27.96 -41.07 21.29
C ALA A 750 -28.67 -41.68 20.07
N ILE A 751 -29.87 -42.26 20.24
CA ILE A 751 -30.67 -42.77 19.11
C ILE A 751 -31.02 -41.64 18.13
N ALA A 752 -31.35 -40.45 18.62
CA ALA A 752 -31.61 -39.28 17.77
C ALA A 752 -30.38 -38.91 16.92
N ASP A 753 -29.19 -38.86 17.52
CA ASP A 753 -27.94 -38.60 16.77
C ASP A 753 -27.62 -39.73 15.77
N LEU A 754 -27.86 -40.99 16.14
CA LEU A 754 -27.68 -42.13 15.22
C LEU A 754 -28.65 -42.08 14.04
N ASN A 755 -29.89 -41.62 14.25
CA ASN A 755 -30.83 -41.37 13.15
C ASN A 755 -30.32 -40.27 12.22
N GLU A 756 -29.68 -39.23 12.74
CA GLU A 756 -29.04 -38.21 11.92
C GLU A 756 -27.86 -38.79 11.12
N VAL A 757 -27.06 -39.70 11.70
CA VAL A 757 -26.04 -40.46 10.94
C VAL A 757 -26.69 -41.24 9.80
N LEU A 758 -27.74 -42.03 10.08
CA LEU A 758 -28.40 -42.90 9.10
C LEU A 758 -29.18 -42.13 8.01
N LYS A 759 -29.61 -40.90 8.29
CA LYS A 759 -30.15 -40.01 7.24
C LYS A 759 -29.09 -39.61 6.21
N ARG A 760 -27.82 -39.49 6.63
CA ARG A 760 -26.69 -39.09 5.78
C ARG A 760 -26.00 -40.28 5.14
N GLU A 761 -25.83 -41.35 5.91
CA GLU A 761 -25.20 -42.61 5.52
C GLU A 761 -26.10 -43.79 5.92
N PRO A 762 -27.10 -44.14 5.08
CA PRO A 762 -28.09 -45.19 5.41
C PRO A 762 -27.50 -46.56 5.70
N THR A 763 -26.31 -46.86 5.15
CA THR A 763 -25.60 -48.13 5.30
C THR A 763 -24.48 -48.09 6.34
N ASN A 764 -24.40 -47.05 7.18
CA ASN A 764 -23.36 -46.95 8.19
C ASN A 764 -23.51 -48.05 9.26
N GLY A 765 -22.65 -49.08 9.17
CA GLY A 765 -22.74 -50.28 10.01
C GLY A 765 -22.54 -49.99 11.51
N ALA A 766 -21.68 -49.03 11.86
CA ALA A 766 -21.47 -48.65 13.27
C ALA A 766 -22.72 -47.98 13.85
N ALA A 767 -23.38 -47.12 13.08
CA ALA A 767 -24.60 -46.46 13.51
C ALA A 767 -25.79 -47.42 13.63
N LEU A 768 -25.97 -48.33 12.67
CA LEU A 768 -26.99 -49.38 12.71
C LEU A 768 -26.79 -50.30 13.91
N LEU A 769 -25.55 -50.75 14.16
CA LEU A 769 -25.21 -51.61 15.29
C LEU A 769 -25.50 -50.91 16.63
N ASN A 770 -24.99 -49.70 16.81
CA ASN A 770 -25.18 -48.94 18.04
C ASN A 770 -26.66 -48.63 18.30
N LYS A 771 -27.42 -48.30 17.25
CA LYS A 771 -28.87 -48.05 17.36
C LYS A 771 -29.61 -49.31 17.77
N ALA A 772 -29.31 -50.44 17.14
CA ALA A 772 -29.96 -51.71 17.43
C ALA A 772 -29.75 -52.15 18.89
N VAL A 773 -28.51 -52.05 19.38
CA VAL A 773 -28.17 -52.33 20.79
C VAL A 773 -28.91 -51.40 21.75
N LEU A 774 -28.99 -50.10 21.45
CA LEU A 774 -29.73 -49.14 22.28
C LEU A 774 -31.24 -49.38 22.30
N LEU A 775 -31.85 -49.74 21.16
CA LEU A 775 -33.27 -50.09 21.08
C LEU A 775 -33.60 -51.31 21.94
N ILE A 776 -32.75 -52.35 21.90
CA ILE A 776 -32.91 -53.54 22.74
C ILE A 776 -32.78 -53.18 24.22
N ARG A 777 -31.79 -52.36 24.59
CA ARG A 777 -31.62 -51.87 25.98
C ARG A 777 -32.80 -51.02 26.46
N LYS A 778 -33.50 -50.34 25.55
CA LYS A 778 -34.75 -49.60 25.83
C LYS A 778 -35.99 -50.50 25.93
N GLY A 779 -35.84 -51.81 25.73
CA GLY A 779 -36.96 -52.78 25.72
C GLY A 779 -37.66 -52.92 24.37
N GLN A 780 -37.19 -52.25 23.32
CA GLN A 780 -37.76 -52.27 21.96
C GLN A 780 -37.10 -53.37 21.12
N LYS A 781 -37.14 -54.62 21.59
CA LYS A 781 -36.52 -55.77 20.92
C LYS A 781 -37.05 -55.97 19.49
N ASP A 782 -38.34 -55.73 19.26
CA ASP A 782 -38.99 -55.87 17.95
C ASP A 782 -38.41 -54.96 16.86
N GLN A 783 -37.81 -53.83 17.26
CA GLN A 783 -37.17 -52.89 16.33
C GLN A 783 -35.65 -53.10 16.24
N GLY A 784 -34.99 -53.49 17.34
CA GLY A 784 -33.54 -53.65 17.37
C GLY A 784 -33.03 -55.00 16.85
N CYS A 785 -33.74 -56.10 17.13
CA CYS A 785 -33.30 -57.45 16.75
C CYS A 785 -33.26 -57.71 15.24
N PRO A 786 -34.23 -57.23 14.43
CA PRO A 786 -34.14 -57.34 12.97
C PRO A 786 -32.88 -56.66 12.40
N ILE A 787 -32.49 -55.51 12.95
CA ILE A 787 -31.29 -54.77 12.52
C ILE A 787 -30.01 -55.56 12.86
N LEU A 788 -29.93 -56.14 14.06
CA LEU A 788 -28.78 -57.00 14.44
C LEU A 788 -28.69 -58.25 13.57
N GLN A 789 -29.81 -58.91 13.28
CA GLN A 789 -29.86 -60.10 12.43
C GLN A 789 -29.43 -59.77 11.00
N GLN A 790 -29.87 -58.64 10.46
CA GLN A 790 -29.46 -58.16 9.14
C GLN A 790 -27.95 -57.87 9.08
N LEU A 791 -27.40 -57.17 10.07
CA LEU A 791 -25.97 -56.89 10.14
C LEU A 791 -25.12 -58.17 10.33
N ALA A 792 -25.60 -59.11 11.13
CA ALA A 792 -24.95 -60.40 11.35
C ALA A 792 -24.95 -61.26 10.09
N ALA A 793 -26.07 -61.30 9.34
CA ALA A 793 -26.15 -61.98 8.04
C ALA A 793 -25.23 -61.35 7.00
N ALA A 794 -24.96 -60.04 7.11
CA ALA A 794 -23.98 -59.32 6.30
C ALA A 794 -22.52 -59.50 6.78
N GLY A 795 -22.27 -60.37 7.77
CA GLY A 795 -20.92 -60.70 8.25
C GLY A 795 -20.34 -59.74 9.30
N ASN A 796 -21.14 -58.86 9.90
CA ASN A 796 -20.65 -57.97 10.96
C ASN A 796 -20.43 -58.75 12.27
N MET A 797 -19.17 -59.02 12.60
CA MET A 797 -18.78 -59.80 13.79
C MET A 797 -19.29 -59.21 15.11
N ALA A 798 -19.32 -57.88 15.24
CA ALA A 798 -19.83 -57.23 16.44
C ALA A 798 -21.36 -57.43 16.57
N ALA A 799 -22.10 -57.41 15.45
CA ALA A 799 -23.53 -57.72 15.46
C ALA A 799 -23.79 -59.18 15.85
N ILE A 800 -23.00 -60.13 15.33
CA ILE A 800 -23.09 -61.56 15.68
C ILE A 800 -22.94 -61.76 17.19
N GLN A 801 -21.95 -61.10 17.82
CA GLN A 801 -21.73 -61.17 19.26
C GLN A 801 -22.91 -60.59 20.06
N GLN A 802 -23.56 -59.55 19.56
CA GLN A 802 -24.68 -58.88 20.23
C GLN A 802 -26.03 -59.57 20.01
N LEU A 803 -26.16 -60.58 19.13
CA LEU A 803 -27.41 -61.34 18.94
C LEU A 803 -27.91 -62.04 20.20
N VAL A 804 -27.03 -62.28 21.18
CA VAL A 804 -27.44 -62.81 22.50
C VAL A 804 -28.45 -61.90 23.20
N LEU A 805 -28.41 -60.59 22.94
CA LEU A 805 -29.35 -59.61 23.52
C LEU A 805 -30.80 -59.79 23.02
N CYS A 806 -30.98 -60.53 21.91
CA CYS A 806 -32.28 -60.84 21.33
C CYS A 806 -32.92 -62.11 21.88
N ARG A 807 -32.17 -62.91 22.65
CA ARG A 807 -32.73 -63.96 23.51
C ARG A 807 -33.34 -63.33 24.74
#